data_AF-A0A854WRS5-F1
#
_entry.id   AF-A0A854WRS5-F1
#
_cell.length_a   1.000
_cell.length_b   1.000
_cell.length_c   1.000
_cell.angle_alpha   90.00
_cell.angle_beta   90.00
_cell.angle_gamma   90.00
#
_symmetry.space_group_name_H-M   'P 1'
#
loop_
_entity.id
_entity.type
_entity.pdbx_description
1 polymer ?
#
loop_
_entity_poly.entity_id
_entity_poly.type
_entity_poly.pdbx_seq_one_letter_code
_entity_poly.pdbx_strand_id
1 'polypeptide(L)'
;MNEEFKVAVIGAGTMGSGIAQKIAQEGITCYLVDVSQEAVDRGMGIIKRMLDQGKERKVFTETFVENTLARLIPTTNYEDLKSVDFIIEAVFEDEKVKADVLAKLDQICDEKTIISSNTSSFYIKNLAKATNRPDRFIGMHYFFHPAKNRLLEIISHEGTSPQTVAIANKFSDMHGKTAITVKDAPGFAVNRFFVPWLTEAVKLYEEGVANKATIDAAARKAFKIGMGPFALMNATGIPVAYHSANTLGREVSDSYYPSQLLKEQTESRQLWDLEDGPIDESKFQAVQDHLLATVISVSGKLVDEGVASIEDVNRGAVVGLRWKVGPFQLANQIGVKKAYEMVEKLAEKRPGFEVSNLLKKQAELDEDFDFSFVDYSVVNGIARIRINRPEAMNALNPTVVGQIEEAFNKAEADDAVRAIVFSGAGKAFVAGADLKFFVDAIKTDSLDKNYAFTAGGHRLLRRIELSKKFTIALLDGLSLGGGSELALACQAIIATEKGSMGFPESGLGIYPGLGGMLRTNHQIGKELAKYFVMSGRGISAKDAHDLGIVTKLVDSAHINEGIEELIKEGRPDKYRQRAVPAKFEEVKVAFSDDNFNNTINGLPSEGVSPEFAAKMGKTISYKAPSISKQIPEMINQQANMNLDEGIAYELGLLNQTFGKKEALIGLEASLAGQRPDYSKLA
;
A
#
# COMPACT_ATOMS: atom_id res chain seq x y z
N MET A 1 14.55 8.45 -24.86
CA MET A 1 14.84 9.76 -24.24
C MET A 1 15.57 9.45 -22.93
N ASN A 2 16.74 10.06 -22.69
CA ASN A 2 17.73 9.65 -21.67
C ASN A 2 17.76 10.55 -20.41
N GLU A 3 16.73 11.35 -20.12
CA GLU A 3 16.80 12.34 -19.02
C GLU A 3 16.14 11.86 -17.72
N GLU A 4 16.85 12.07 -16.61
CA GLU A 4 16.42 11.83 -15.23
C GLU A 4 15.22 12.73 -14.87
N PHE A 5 14.16 12.14 -14.28
CA PHE A 5 12.96 12.87 -13.84
C PHE A 5 13.26 13.73 -12.61
N LYS A 6 13.10 15.05 -12.71
CA LYS A 6 13.44 16.02 -11.66
C LYS A 6 12.20 16.64 -11.04
N VAL A 7 12.24 16.86 -9.73
CA VAL A 7 11.13 17.44 -8.97
C VAL A 7 11.57 18.67 -8.17
N ALA A 8 10.68 19.63 -7.97
CA ALA A 8 10.92 20.76 -7.07
C ALA A 8 9.80 20.87 -6.03
N VAL A 9 10.19 21.23 -4.81
CA VAL A 9 9.27 21.54 -3.71
C VAL A 9 9.46 22.99 -3.31
N ILE A 10 8.37 23.77 -3.36
CA ILE A 10 8.37 25.20 -3.08
C ILE A 10 7.84 25.45 -1.67
N GLY A 11 8.68 26.04 -0.82
CA GLY A 11 8.48 26.19 0.62
C GLY A 11 9.26 25.14 1.41
N ALA A 12 10.21 25.60 2.23
CA ALA A 12 11.06 24.76 3.10
C ALA A 12 10.51 24.65 4.54
N GLY A 13 9.21 24.92 4.72
CA GLY A 13 8.50 24.67 5.97
C GLY A 13 8.38 23.17 6.32
N THR A 14 7.59 22.85 7.34
CA THR A 14 7.42 21.47 7.84
C THR A 14 6.93 20.49 6.77
N MET A 15 5.92 20.88 5.99
CA MET A 15 5.37 20.04 4.92
C MET A 15 6.37 19.90 3.78
N GLY A 16 6.83 21.00 3.20
CA GLY A 16 7.73 20.97 2.05
C GLY A 16 9.06 20.26 2.34
N SER A 17 9.68 20.47 3.49
CA SER A 17 10.89 19.72 3.89
C SER A 17 10.64 18.22 3.95
N GLY A 18 9.51 17.79 4.54
CA GLY A 18 9.19 16.37 4.63
C GLY A 18 8.77 15.74 3.30
N ILE A 19 8.19 16.52 2.37
CA ILE A 19 7.90 16.08 1.00
C ILE A 19 9.23 15.90 0.25
N ALA A 20 10.11 16.91 0.27
CA ALA A 20 11.42 16.86 -0.40
C ALA A 20 12.26 15.69 0.10
N GLN A 21 12.34 15.48 1.43
CA GLN A 21 12.99 14.32 2.02
C GLN A 21 12.46 13.01 1.42
N LYS A 22 11.14 12.86 1.33
CA LYS A 22 10.52 11.61 0.86
C LYS A 22 10.79 11.36 -0.62
N ILE A 23 10.88 12.42 -1.44
CA ILE A 23 11.20 12.34 -2.87
C ILE A 23 12.64 11.84 -3.03
N ALA A 24 13.57 12.47 -2.33
CA ALA A 24 14.98 12.10 -2.36
C ALA A 24 15.24 10.67 -1.83
N GLN A 25 14.51 10.23 -0.80
CA GLN A 25 14.59 8.87 -0.25
C GLN A 25 14.20 7.77 -1.25
N GLU A 26 13.32 8.09 -2.19
CA GLU A 26 12.88 7.16 -3.26
C GLU A 26 13.73 7.29 -4.52
N GLY A 27 14.81 8.07 -4.42
CA GLY A 27 15.82 8.16 -5.46
C GLY A 27 15.56 9.21 -6.53
N ILE A 28 14.68 10.16 -6.28
CA ILE A 28 14.37 11.22 -7.24
C ILE A 28 15.12 12.50 -6.84
N THR A 29 15.82 13.12 -7.78
CA THR A 29 16.48 14.41 -7.55
C THR A 29 15.45 15.50 -7.26
N CYS A 30 15.62 16.21 -6.13
CA CYS A 30 14.63 17.13 -5.60
C CYS A 30 15.25 18.49 -5.26
N TYR A 31 14.76 19.55 -5.89
CA TYR A 31 15.05 20.92 -5.52
C TYR A 31 14.20 21.32 -4.32
N LEU A 32 14.80 21.90 -3.28
CA LEU A 32 14.09 22.48 -2.13
C LEU A 32 14.27 23.99 -2.18
N VAL A 33 13.17 24.71 -2.38
CA VAL A 33 13.19 26.14 -2.68
C VAL A 33 12.47 26.92 -1.60
N ASP A 34 13.05 28.03 -1.16
CA ASP A 34 12.37 29.02 -0.32
C ASP A 34 12.86 30.44 -0.65
N VAL A 35 12.22 31.46 -0.08
CA VAL A 35 12.49 32.88 -0.35
C VAL A 35 13.80 33.38 0.26
N SER A 36 14.36 32.67 1.24
CA SER A 36 15.60 33.05 1.92
C SER A 36 16.48 31.84 2.23
N GLN A 37 17.79 32.05 2.27
CA GLN A 37 18.74 30.98 2.56
C GLN A 37 18.52 30.41 3.95
N GLU A 38 18.14 31.25 4.92
CA GLU A 38 17.84 30.81 6.29
C GLU A 38 16.64 29.86 6.36
N ALA A 39 15.63 30.06 5.49
CA ALA A 39 14.48 29.17 5.42
C ALA A 39 14.85 27.82 4.80
N VAL A 40 15.64 27.85 3.71
CA VAL A 40 16.18 26.64 3.07
C VAL A 40 17.06 25.84 4.04
N ASP A 41 17.99 26.49 4.73
CA ASP A 41 18.89 25.86 5.71
C ASP A 41 18.11 25.24 6.87
N ARG A 42 17.05 25.92 7.33
CA ARG A 42 16.15 25.38 8.35
C ARG A 42 15.45 24.12 7.85
N GLY A 43 14.95 24.12 6.62
CA GLY A 43 14.32 22.96 6.01
C GLY A 43 15.27 21.77 5.88
N MET A 44 16.47 22.01 5.35
CA MET A 44 17.55 21.01 5.29
C MET A 44 17.91 20.49 6.69
N GLY A 45 17.91 21.34 7.71
CA GLY A 45 18.11 20.95 9.11
C GLY A 45 17.01 20.04 9.67
N ILE A 46 15.75 20.24 9.27
CA ILE A 46 14.63 19.34 9.62
C ILE A 46 14.86 17.96 8.99
N ILE A 47 15.19 17.93 7.70
CA ILE A 47 15.43 16.70 6.94
C ILE A 47 16.58 15.90 7.57
N LYS A 48 17.74 16.54 7.79
CA LYS A 48 18.92 15.90 8.36
C LYS A 48 18.63 15.28 9.72
N ARG A 49 17.96 16.04 10.60
CA ARG A 49 17.57 15.56 11.94
C ARG A 49 16.67 14.31 11.87
N MET A 50 15.70 14.30 10.95
CA MET A 50 14.81 13.14 10.81
C MET A 50 15.56 11.91 10.25
N LEU A 51 16.46 12.11 9.29
CA LEU A 51 17.29 11.03 8.74
C LEU A 51 18.25 10.47 9.81
N ASP A 52 18.88 11.32 10.62
CA ASP A 52 19.75 10.92 11.71
C ASP A 52 18.99 10.12 12.78
N GLN A 53 17.78 10.53 13.15
CA GLN A 53 16.91 9.73 14.04
C GLN A 53 16.58 8.35 13.46
N GLY A 54 16.38 8.27 12.14
CA GLY A 54 16.17 6.99 11.45
C GLY A 54 17.43 6.10 11.48
N LYS A 55 18.61 6.70 11.34
CA LYS A 55 19.91 6.04 11.46
C LYS A 55 20.16 5.51 12.87
N GLU A 56 19.91 6.32 13.90
CA GLU A 56 20.01 5.91 15.32
C GLU A 56 19.09 4.72 15.65
N ARG A 57 17.89 4.71 15.07
CA ARG A 57 16.93 3.60 15.19
C ARG A 57 17.22 2.41 14.29
N LYS A 58 18.33 2.43 13.55
CA LYS A 58 18.75 1.41 12.58
C LYS A 58 17.72 1.14 11.48
N VAL A 59 16.89 2.13 11.18
CA VAL A 59 15.94 2.10 10.06
C VAL A 59 16.66 2.41 8.74
N PHE A 60 17.68 3.26 8.79
CA PHE A 60 18.48 3.65 7.63
C PHE A 60 19.97 3.34 7.85
N THR A 61 20.66 2.96 6.78
CA THR A 61 22.12 2.87 6.76
C THR A 61 22.73 4.25 6.53
N GLU A 62 24.01 4.40 6.86
CA GLU A 62 24.77 5.63 6.61
C GLU A 62 24.77 6.00 5.13
N THR A 63 25.12 5.04 4.26
CA THR A 63 25.09 5.22 2.81
C THR A 63 23.72 5.63 2.27
N PHE A 64 22.63 5.11 2.85
CA PHE A 64 21.28 5.53 2.44
C PHE A 64 21.01 6.99 2.78
N VAL A 65 21.42 7.44 3.97
CA VAL A 65 21.28 8.84 4.40
C VAL A 65 22.11 9.76 3.51
N GLU A 66 23.37 9.42 3.24
CA GLU A 66 24.25 10.19 2.37
C GLU A 66 23.69 10.31 0.95
N ASN A 67 23.25 9.20 0.36
CA ASN A 67 22.64 9.18 -0.97
C ASN A 67 21.32 9.96 -1.03
N THR A 68 20.55 9.99 0.06
CA THR A 68 19.34 10.81 0.16
C THR A 68 19.69 12.29 0.16
N LEU A 69 20.64 12.70 0.99
CA LEU A 69 21.06 14.11 1.10
C LEU A 69 21.70 14.61 -0.20
N ALA A 70 22.47 13.77 -0.90
CA ALA A 70 23.09 14.12 -2.17
C ALA A 70 22.08 14.41 -3.31
N ARG A 71 20.84 13.92 -3.20
CA ARG A 71 19.76 14.17 -4.18
C ARG A 71 18.96 15.44 -3.87
N LEU A 72 19.21 16.09 -2.73
CA LEU A 72 18.55 17.34 -2.36
C LEU A 72 19.38 18.53 -2.84
N ILE A 73 18.76 19.39 -3.65
CA ILE A 73 19.37 20.61 -4.18
C ILE A 73 18.71 21.82 -3.50
N PRO A 74 19.27 22.32 -2.39
CA PRO A 74 18.76 23.53 -1.74
C PRO A 74 19.07 24.75 -2.60
N THR A 75 18.08 25.60 -2.87
CA THR A 75 18.28 26.84 -3.62
C THR A 75 17.27 27.93 -3.23
N THR A 76 17.64 29.19 -3.45
CA THR A 76 16.72 30.34 -3.41
C THR A 76 16.40 30.86 -4.81
N ASN A 77 17.09 30.33 -5.83
CA ASN A 77 16.99 30.78 -7.21
C ASN A 77 15.93 29.98 -7.96
N TYR A 78 14.85 30.66 -8.38
CA TYR A 78 13.79 30.01 -9.15
C TYR A 78 14.23 29.64 -10.57
N GLU A 79 15.25 30.29 -11.14
CA GLU A 79 15.75 29.96 -12.49
C GLU A 79 16.33 28.54 -12.58
N ASP A 80 16.75 27.96 -11.45
CA ASP A 80 17.22 26.57 -11.37
C ASP A 80 16.10 25.57 -11.72
N LEU A 81 14.83 26.01 -11.67
CA LEU A 81 13.64 25.18 -11.87
C LEU A 81 13.18 25.08 -13.32
N LYS A 82 13.85 25.77 -14.26
CA LYS A 82 13.43 25.87 -15.66
C LYS A 82 13.14 24.50 -16.29
N SER A 83 14.01 23.52 -16.07
CA SER A 83 13.95 22.18 -16.70
C SER A 83 13.34 21.09 -15.81
N VAL A 84 12.75 21.44 -14.67
CA VAL A 84 12.13 20.49 -13.74
C VAL A 84 10.85 19.91 -14.35
N ASP A 85 10.60 18.62 -14.17
CA ASP A 85 9.44 17.95 -14.78
C ASP A 85 8.16 18.10 -13.94
N PHE A 86 8.29 18.16 -12.60
CA PHE A 86 7.16 18.20 -11.68
C PHE A 86 7.42 19.14 -10.49
N ILE A 87 6.45 19.98 -10.13
CA ILE A 87 6.55 20.93 -9.01
C ILE A 87 5.47 20.67 -7.98
N ILE A 88 5.82 20.77 -6.70
CA ILE A 88 4.90 20.71 -5.55
C ILE A 88 5.01 22.00 -4.76
N GLU A 89 4.00 22.85 -4.87
CA GLU A 89 3.85 24.06 -4.06
C GLU A 89 3.36 23.68 -2.64
N ALA A 90 4.12 24.09 -1.63
CA ALA A 90 3.85 23.87 -0.21
C ALA A 90 4.18 25.12 0.64
N VAL A 91 3.89 26.31 0.09
CA VAL A 91 4.00 27.61 0.77
C VAL A 91 2.80 27.84 1.68
N PHE A 92 2.80 28.99 2.38
CA PHE A 92 1.79 29.35 3.36
C PHE A 92 0.36 29.29 2.77
N GLU A 93 -0.62 28.93 3.61
CA GLU A 93 -2.02 28.75 3.21
C GLU A 93 -2.74 30.11 3.07
N ASP A 94 -2.26 30.93 2.12
CA ASP A 94 -2.83 32.22 1.71
C ASP A 94 -2.98 32.24 0.18
N GLU A 95 -4.17 32.60 -0.29
CA GLU A 95 -4.53 32.53 -1.71
C GLU A 95 -3.66 33.44 -2.58
N LYS A 96 -3.35 34.66 -2.10
CA LYS A 96 -2.51 35.60 -2.85
C LYS A 96 -1.07 35.11 -2.91
N VAL A 97 -0.52 34.68 -1.77
CA VAL A 97 0.85 34.15 -1.72
C VAL A 97 1.01 32.96 -2.66
N LYS A 98 0.04 32.03 -2.68
CA LYS A 98 0.05 30.90 -3.62
C LYS A 98 -0.07 31.36 -5.06
N ALA A 99 -1.02 32.23 -5.39
CA ALA A 99 -1.20 32.72 -6.75
C ALA A 99 0.06 33.40 -7.30
N ASP A 100 0.72 34.24 -6.50
CA ASP A 100 1.97 34.92 -6.89
C ASP A 100 3.10 33.92 -7.17
N VAL A 101 3.25 32.89 -6.32
CA VAL A 101 4.24 31.82 -6.52
C VAL A 101 3.93 31.01 -7.78
N LEU A 102 2.68 30.60 -7.97
CA LEU A 102 2.24 29.80 -9.11
C LEU A 102 2.44 30.55 -10.44
N ALA A 103 2.10 31.84 -10.49
CA ALA A 103 2.31 32.68 -11.68
C ALA A 103 3.80 32.82 -12.02
N LYS A 104 4.66 32.95 -11.00
CA LYS A 104 6.12 32.99 -11.19
C LYS A 104 6.67 31.68 -11.75
N LEU A 105 6.20 30.54 -11.22
CA LEU A 105 6.60 29.21 -11.71
C LEU A 105 6.16 28.98 -13.16
N ASP A 106 4.94 29.41 -13.51
CA ASP A 106 4.40 29.29 -14.87
C ASP A 106 5.24 30.03 -15.92
N GLN A 107 5.86 31.16 -15.55
CA GLN A 107 6.73 31.94 -16.42
C GLN A 107 8.14 31.34 -16.57
N ILE A 108 8.67 30.72 -15.52
CA ILE A 108 10.07 30.25 -15.48
C ILE A 108 10.21 28.83 -16.04
N CYS A 109 9.27 27.95 -15.72
CA CYS A 109 9.36 26.53 -16.05
C CYS A 109 8.99 26.25 -17.50
N ASP A 110 9.71 25.33 -18.13
CA ASP A 110 9.43 24.86 -19.48
C ASP A 110 7.98 24.41 -19.62
N GLU A 111 7.42 24.49 -20.83
CA GLU A 111 6.01 24.17 -21.08
C GLU A 111 5.65 22.77 -20.58
N LYS A 112 6.56 21.79 -20.67
CA LYS A 112 6.40 20.39 -20.22
C LYS A 112 6.13 20.22 -18.73
N THR A 113 6.52 21.18 -17.89
CA THR A 113 6.46 21.06 -16.44
C THR A 113 5.02 20.99 -15.93
N ILE A 114 4.75 19.99 -15.10
CA ILE A 114 3.51 19.89 -14.32
C ILE A 114 3.67 20.66 -13.02
N ILE A 115 2.70 21.51 -12.71
CA ILE A 115 2.65 22.29 -11.47
C ILE A 115 1.57 21.71 -10.58
N SER A 116 1.87 21.51 -9.30
CA SER A 116 0.89 21.05 -8.32
C SER A 116 0.92 21.84 -7.03
N SER A 117 -0.19 21.78 -6.28
CA SER A 117 -0.29 22.38 -4.94
C SER A 117 -0.63 21.33 -3.88
N ASN A 118 0.02 21.47 -2.72
CA ASN A 118 -0.24 20.73 -1.49
C ASN A 118 -1.28 21.44 -0.58
N THR A 119 -2.04 22.39 -1.10
CA THR A 119 -3.14 23.01 -0.34
C THR A 119 -4.06 21.95 0.26
N SER A 120 -4.67 22.26 1.40
CA SER A 120 -5.63 21.40 2.10
C SER A 120 -7.05 21.97 2.11
N SER A 121 -7.18 23.24 1.71
CA SER A 121 -8.39 24.06 1.90
C SER A 121 -8.87 24.75 0.63
N PHE A 122 -7.99 25.07 -0.31
CA PHE A 122 -8.37 25.78 -1.52
C PHE A 122 -8.72 24.83 -2.66
N TYR A 123 -9.69 25.24 -3.47
CA TYR A 123 -10.01 24.56 -4.71
C TYR A 123 -8.84 24.63 -5.70
N ILE A 124 -8.47 23.49 -6.26
CA ILE A 124 -7.39 23.37 -7.27
C ILE A 124 -7.74 24.18 -8.52
N LYS A 125 -9.00 24.19 -8.96
CA LYS A 125 -9.46 24.99 -10.11
C LYS A 125 -9.26 26.49 -9.93
N ASN A 126 -9.26 26.99 -8.69
CA ASN A 126 -9.03 28.41 -8.42
C ASN A 126 -7.55 28.74 -8.48
N LEU A 127 -6.70 27.89 -7.90
CA LEU A 127 -5.24 28.04 -7.98
C LEU A 127 -4.73 27.90 -9.42
N ALA A 128 -5.34 27.02 -10.22
CA ALA A 128 -4.98 26.83 -11.62
C ALA A 128 -5.09 28.12 -12.45
N LYS A 129 -5.98 29.05 -12.09
CA LYS A 129 -6.17 30.35 -12.77
C LYS A 129 -4.95 31.27 -12.68
N ALA A 130 -4.04 31.00 -11.75
CA ALA A 130 -2.78 31.73 -11.64
C ALA A 130 -1.73 31.28 -12.69
N THR A 131 -2.04 30.27 -13.52
CA THR A 131 -1.13 29.71 -14.51
C THR A 131 -1.77 29.71 -15.91
N ASN A 132 -0.96 29.71 -16.96
CA ASN A 132 -1.41 29.56 -18.35
C ASN A 132 -1.45 28.09 -18.82
N ARG A 133 -1.25 27.13 -17.91
CA ARG A 133 -1.18 25.68 -18.19
C ARG A 133 -2.18 24.85 -17.35
N PRO A 134 -3.50 25.15 -17.38
CA PRO A 134 -4.48 24.43 -16.57
C PRO A 134 -4.53 22.92 -16.88
N ASP A 135 -4.13 22.49 -18.07
CA ASP A 135 -4.00 21.08 -18.46
C ASP A 135 -2.86 20.33 -17.74
N ARG A 136 -1.88 21.08 -17.22
CA ARG A 136 -0.71 20.62 -16.45
C ARG A 136 -0.71 21.12 -15.01
N PHE A 137 -1.89 21.49 -14.50
CA PHE A 137 -2.10 21.85 -13.11
C PHE A 137 -2.91 20.77 -12.37
N ILE A 138 -2.47 20.36 -11.18
CA ILE A 138 -3.13 19.29 -10.39
C ILE A 138 -2.92 19.49 -8.88
N GLY A 139 -3.80 18.98 -8.04
CA GLY A 139 -3.58 18.93 -6.59
C GLY A 139 -2.80 17.67 -6.19
N MET A 140 -1.85 17.82 -5.27
CA MET A 140 -1.03 16.75 -4.69
C MET A 140 -1.02 16.96 -3.17
N HIS A 141 -2.08 16.51 -2.49
CA HIS A 141 -2.26 16.79 -1.06
C HIS A 141 -1.67 15.67 -0.19
N TYR A 142 -0.60 16.03 0.52
CA TYR A 142 0.16 15.16 1.42
C TYR A 142 -0.33 15.32 2.86
N PHE A 143 -0.25 14.22 3.62
CA PHE A 143 -0.65 14.20 5.03
C PHE A 143 0.54 14.32 5.97
N PHE A 144 0.36 15.05 7.06
CA PHE A 144 1.38 15.19 8.09
C PHE A 144 1.63 13.84 8.82
N HIS A 145 2.87 13.42 9.08
CA HIS A 145 4.13 13.96 8.55
C HIS A 145 4.44 13.33 7.17
N PRO A 146 4.72 14.10 6.10
CA PRO A 146 4.75 13.58 4.73
C PRO A 146 5.86 12.56 4.46
N ALA A 147 6.99 12.62 5.18
CA ALA A 147 8.02 11.57 5.10
C ALA A 147 7.59 10.19 5.67
N LYS A 148 6.56 10.16 6.54
CA LYS A 148 6.11 8.94 7.23
C LYS A 148 4.72 8.49 6.79
N ASN A 149 3.81 9.43 6.56
CA ASN A 149 2.47 9.14 6.07
C ASN A 149 2.56 8.71 4.60
N ARG A 150 1.85 7.64 4.25
CA ARG A 150 1.88 7.06 2.91
C ARG A 150 0.81 7.65 1.99
N LEU A 151 -0.27 8.21 2.54
CA LEU A 151 -1.38 8.69 1.75
C LEU A 151 -0.97 9.93 0.94
N LEU A 152 -1.50 10.00 -0.27
CA LEU A 152 -1.47 11.16 -1.15
C LEU A 152 -2.85 11.26 -1.83
N GLU A 153 -3.50 12.42 -1.73
CA GLU A 153 -4.67 12.72 -2.54
C GLU A 153 -4.22 13.35 -3.85
N ILE A 154 -4.62 12.76 -4.98
CA ILE A 154 -4.42 13.32 -6.32
C ILE A 154 -5.72 13.98 -6.75
N ILE A 155 -5.69 15.30 -6.88
CA ILE A 155 -6.91 16.09 -7.09
C ILE A 155 -6.91 16.70 -8.48
N SER A 156 -7.76 16.17 -9.36
CA SER A 156 -7.95 16.72 -10.70
C SER A 156 -9.07 17.76 -10.71
N HIS A 157 -8.88 18.83 -11.47
CA HIS A 157 -9.95 19.76 -11.83
C HIS A 157 -10.35 19.56 -13.29
N GLU A 158 -11.43 20.23 -13.71
CA GLU A 158 -12.00 20.11 -15.07
C GLU A 158 -11.03 20.43 -16.22
N GLY A 159 -9.96 21.18 -15.94
CA GLY A 159 -8.93 21.51 -16.92
C GLY A 159 -7.77 20.52 -16.95
N THR A 160 -7.54 19.74 -15.89
CA THR A 160 -6.40 18.83 -15.79
C THR A 160 -6.48 17.75 -16.89
N SER A 161 -5.41 17.59 -17.68
CA SER A 161 -5.39 16.58 -18.74
C SER A 161 -5.31 15.15 -18.19
N PRO A 162 -5.86 14.15 -18.90
CA PRO A 162 -5.67 12.74 -18.55
C PRO A 162 -4.18 12.32 -18.48
N GLN A 163 -3.34 12.94 -19.32
CA GLN A 163 -1.89 12.73 -19.32
C GLN A 163 -1.25 13.22 -18.01
N THR A 164 -1.65 14.40 -17.53
CA THR A 164 -1.18 14.94 -16.23
C THR A 164 -1.60 14.04 -15.08
N VAL A 165 -2.85 13.54 -15.08
CA VAL A 165 -3.33 12.57 -14.07
C VAL A 165 -2.50 11.27 -14.12
N ALA A 166 -2.21 10.75 -15.32
CA ALA A 166 -1.40 9.55 -15.47
C ALA A 166 0.05 9.76 -14.97
N ILE A 167 0.65 10.92 -15.26
CA ILE A 167 2.00 11.27 -14.77
C ILE A 167 2.00 11.44 -13.25
N ALA A 168 0.98 12.10 -12.67
CA ALA A 168 0.86 12.24 -11.21
C ALA A 168 0.71 10.89 -10.50
N ASN A 169 -0.08 9.96 -11.07
CA ASN A 169 -0.20 8.60 -10.56
C ASN A 169 1.14 7.84 -10.64
N LYS A 170 1.83 7.90 -11.80
CA LYS A 170 3.16 7.29 -11.97
C LYS A 170 4.17 7.90 -10.99
N PHE A 171 4.12 9.21 -10.79
CA PHE A 171 4.97 9.90 -9.83
C PHE A 171 4.68 9.44 -8.40
N SER A 172 3.41 9.29 -8.00
CA SER A 172 3.03 8.72 -6.70
C SER A 172 3.61 7.32 -6.49
N ASP A 173 3.55 6.46 -7.50
CA ASP A 173 4.11 5.11 -7.47
C ASP A 173 5.64 5.15 -7.30
N MET A 174 6.34 5.94 -8.12
CA MET A 174 7.80 6.13 -8.01
C MET A 174 8.21 6.68 -6.65
N HIS A 175 7.39 7.60 -6.10
CA HIS A 175 7.56 8.26 -4.81
C HIS A 175 7.09 7.42 -3.61
N GLY A 176 6.68 6.16 -3.84
CA GLY A 176 6.33 5.21 -2.78
C GLY A 176 5.14 5.66 -1.92
N LYS A 177 4.27 6.50 -2.49
CA LYS A 177 3.00 6.94 -1.91
C LYS A 177 1.87 6.00 -2.31
N THR A 178 0.78 6.11 -1.58
CA THR A 178 -0.45 5.38 -1.85
C THR A 178 -1.48 6.43 -2.23
N ALA A 179 -1.71 6.57 -3.53
CA ALA A 179 -2.63 7.57 -4.05
C ALA A 179 -4.09 7.16 -3.84
N ILE A 180 -4.93 8.16 -3.63
CA ILE A 180 -6.38 8.08 -3.84
C ILE A 180 -6.77 9.16 -4.85
N THR A 181 -7.73 8.83 -5.73
CA THR A 181 -8.21 9.78 -6.73
C THR A 181 -9.36 10.59 -6.15
N VAL A 182 -9.23 11.91 -6.18
CA VAL A 182 -10.22 12.81 -5.61
C VAL A 182 -10.60 13.89 -6.62
N LYS A 183 -11.88 14.25 -6.68
CA LYS A 183 -12.36 15.40 -7.42
C LYS A 183 -12.08 16.69 -6.63
N ASP A 184 -11.83 17.79 -7.33
CA ASP A 184 -11.69 19.10 -6.71
C ASP A 184 -12.96 19.51 -5.92
N ALA A 185 -12.87 19.44 -4.59
CA ALA A 185 -13.96 19.70 -3.65
C ALA A 185 -13.40 20.17 -2.29
N PRO A 186 -14.16 20.94 -1.48
CA PRO A 186 -13.69 21.43 -0.18
C PRO A 186 -13.29 20.29 0.75
N GLY A 187 -12.06 20.36 1.28
CA GLY A 187 -11.49 19.33 2.16
C GLY A 187 -11.26 17.97 1.50
N PHE A 188 -11.36 17.89 0.18
CA PHE A 188 -11.10 16.69 -0.62
C PHE A 188 -11.81 15.46 -0.06
N ALA A 189 -11.08 14.35 0.19
CA ALA A 189 -11.69 13.12 0.67
C ALA A 189 -11.55 12.96 2.20
N VAL A 190 -10.33 12.92 2.72
CA VAL A 190 -10.10 12.52 4.11
C VAL A 190 -10.59 13.55 5.12
N ASN A 191 -10.36 14.84 4.89
CA ASN A 191 -10.77 15.88 5.86
C ASN A 191 -12.29 15.95 6.00
N ARG A 192 -13.04 15.63 4.92
CA ARG A 192 -14.51 15.62 4.94
C ARG A 192 -15.06 14.71 6.03
N PHE A 193 -14.57 13.49 6.25
CA PHE A 193 -15.08 12.62 7.32
C PHE A 193 -14.25 12.67 8.61
N PHE A 194 -12.97 13.05 8.53
CA PHE A 194 -12.09 13.13 9.69
C PHE A 194 -12.44 14.31 10.62
N VAL A 195 -12.73 15.47 10.06
CA VAL A 195 -13.04 16.67 10.87
C VAL A 195 -14.36 16.51 11.63
N PRO A 196 -15.47 16.03 11.02
CA PRO A 196 -16.69 15.69 11.74
C PRO A 196 -16.48 14.69 12.87
N TRP A 197 -15.61 13.69 12.69
CA TRP A 197 -15.28 12.73 13.75
C TRP A 197 -14.66 13.41 14.98
N LEU A 198 -13.82 14.44 14.79
CA LEU A 198 -13.29 15.25 15.88
C LEU A 198 -14.38 16.13 16.50
N THR A 199 -15.16 16.84 15.69
CA THR A 199 -16.16 17.79 16.20
C THR A 199 -17.32 17.08 16.90
N GLU A 200 -17.74 15.89 16.44
CA GLU A 200 -18.78 15.11 17.08
C GLU A 200 -18.31 14.61 18.46
N ALA A 201 -17.03 14.23 18.61
CA ALA A 201 -16.49 13.91 19.94
C ALA A 201 -16.55 15.10 20.91
N VAL A 202 -16.31 16.32 20.45
CA VAL A 202 -16.49 17.52 21.29
C VAL A 202 -17.96 17.75 21.63
N LYS A 203 -18.88 17.58 20.66
CA LYS A 203 -20.33 17.68 20.91
C LYS A 203 -20.82 16.66 21.94
N LEU A 204 -20.37 15.41 21.85
CA LEU A 204 -20.71 14.36 22.82
C LEU A 204 -20.27 14.71 24.24
N TYR A 205 -19.10 15.34 24.39
CA TYR A 205 -18.62 15.81 25.68
C TYR A 205 -19.44 17.01 26.18
N GLU A 206 -19.72 17.99 25.32
CA GLU A 206 -20.54 19.17 25.63
C GLU A 206 -21.98 18.79 26.06
N GLU A 207 -22.54 17.76 25.45
CA GLU A 207 -23.86 17.19 25.78
C GLU A 207 -23.87 16.31 27.04
N GLY A 208 -22.70 16.08 27.66
CA GLY A 208 -22.57 15.25 28.85
C GLY A 208 -22.80 13.75 28.60
N VAL A 209 -22.66 13.27 27.35
CA VAL A 209 -22.82 11.84 27.02
C VAL A 209 -21.75 11.00 27.73
N ALA A 210 -20.51 11.48 27.70
CA ALA A 210 -19.37 10.85 28.36
C ALA A 210 -18.23 11.86 28.56
N ASN A 211 -17.32 11.58 29.51
CA ASN A 211 -16.09 12.35 29.68
C ASN A 211 -15.08 12.05 28.54
N LYS A 212 -14.06 12.89 28.39
CA LYS A 212 -13.08 12.83 27.28
C LYS A 212 -12.29 11.52 27.31
N ALA A 213 -11.88 11.06 28.50
CA ALA A 213 -11.20 9.77 28.67
C ALA A 213 -12.03 8.59 28.12
N THR A 214 -13.34 8.56 28.42
CA THR A 214 -14.27 7.53 27.93
C THR A 214 -14.49 7.63 26.43
N ILE A 215 -14.65 8.85 25.89
CA ILE A 215 -14.84 9.06 24.45
C ILE A 215 -13.61 8.54 23.68
N ASP A 216 -12.41 8.89 24.14
CA ASP A 216 -11.16 8.42 23.55
C ASP A 216 -11.01 6.90 23.62
N ALA A 217 -11.38 6.27 24.74
CA ALA A 217 -11.35 4.82 24.89
C ALA A 217 -12.36 4.12 23.96
N ALA A 218 -13.59 4.62 23.88
CA ALA A 218 -14.64 4.09 23.02
C ALA A 218 -14.27 4.20 21.53
N ALA A 219 -13.70 5.34 21.12
CA ALA A 219 -13.24 5.59 19.76
C ALA A 219 -12.06 4.67 19.38
N ARG A 220 -11.07 4.49 20.28
CA ARG A 220 -9.98 3.53 20.07
C ARG A 220 -10.50 2.12 19.83
N LYS A 221 -11.54 1.70 20.55
CA LYS A 221 -12.15 0.37 20.38
C LYS A 221 -12.92 0.24 19.06
N ALA A 222 -13.76 1.21 18.70
CA ALA A 222 -14.56 1.16 17.46
C ALA A 222 -13.72 1.19 16.19
N PHE A 223 -12.77 2.14 16.11
CA PHE A 223 -11.94 2.35 14.91
C PHE A 223 -10.65 1.52 14.94
N LYS A 224 -10.37 0.84 16.06
CA LYS A 224 -9.15 0.04 16.32
C LYS A 224 -7.88 0.87 16.11
N ILE A 225 -7.89 2.07 16.69
CA ILE A 225 -6.82 3.08 16.58
C ILE A 225 -6.06 3.26 17.90
N GLY A 226 -4.86 3.82 17.83
CA GLY A 226 -4.01 4.04 18.99
C GLY A 226 -4.35 5.27 19.83
N MET A 227 -4.94 6.30 19.23
CA MET A 227 -5.30 7.58 19.87
C MET A 227 -6.76 7.92 19.58
N GLY A 228 -7.48 8.37 20.61
CA GLY A 228 -8.83 8.90 20.44
C GLY A 228 -8.83 10.35 19.93
N PRO A 229 -10.01 10.91 19.64
CA PRO A 229 -10.15 12.25 19.06
C PRO A 229 -9.52 13.37 19.92
N PHE A 230 -9.67 13.36 21.24
CA PHE A 230 -9.11 14.40 22.11
C PHE A 230 -7.59 14.30 22.21
N ALA A 231 -7.06 13.10 22.45
CA ALA A 231 -5.62 12.85 22.43
C ALA A 231 -4.99 13.23 21.08
N LEU A 232 -5.69 12.95 19.98
CA LEU A 232 -5.21 13.29 18.64
C LEU A 232 -5.19 14.80 18.40
N MET A 233 -6.22 15.53 18.84
CA MET A 233 -6.21 17.01 18.80
C MET A 233 -5.07 17.60 19.62
N ASN A 234 -4.77 17.02 20.79
CA ASN A 234 -3.61 17.45 21.59
C ASN A 234 -2.28 17.21 20.86
N ALA A 235 -2.15 16.09 20.12
CA ALA A 235 -0.92 15.74 19.42
C ALA A 235 -0.71 16.53 18.10
N THR A 236 -1.80 16.92 17.43
CA THR A 236 -1.75 17.53 16.09
C THR A 236 -2.04 19.02 16.09
N GLY A 237 -2.72 19.53 17.13
CA GLY A 237 -3.06 20.94 17.31
C GLY A 237 -4.58 21.17 17.26
N ILE A 238 -5.15 21.57 18.39
CA ILE A 238 -6.58 21.94 18.52
C ILE A 238 -6.99 23.04 17.52
N PRO A 239 -6.18 24.11 17.28
CA PRO A 239 -6.54 25.14 16.29
C PRO A 239 -6.72 24.60 14.87
N VAL A 240 -6.03 23.51 14.50
CA VAL A 240 -6.15 22.90 13.17
C VAL A 240 -7.53 22.29 12.99
N ALA A 241 -8.02 21.57 14.00
CA ALA A 241 -9.38 21.01 14.00
C ALA A 241 -10.44 22.11 13.91
N TYR A 242 -10.30 23.17 14.72
CA TYR A 242 -11.21 24.31 14.70
C TYR A 242 -11.22 25.04 13.35
N HIS A 243 -10.05 25.35 12.78
CA HIS A 243 -9.95 26.04 11.50
C HIS A 243 -10.54 25.19 10.36
N SER A 244 -10.20 23.90 10.30
CA SER A 244 -10.71 22.99 9.28
C SER A 244 -12.23 22.83 9.36
N ALA A 245 -12.79 22.74 10.58
CA ALA A 245 -14.23 22.68 10.80
C ALA A 245 -14.94 23.95 10.31
N ASN A 246 -14.38 25.14 10.56
CA ASN A 246 -14.95 26.40 10.04
C ASN A 246 -14.90 26.48 8.51
N THR A 247 -13.81 26.04 7.90
CA THR A 247 -13.69 26.00 6.44
C THR A 247 -14.73 25.07 5.84
N LEU A 248 -14.88 23.85 6.37
CA LEU A 248 -15.90 22.92 5.89
C LEU A 248 -17.32 23.41 6.20
N GLY A 249 -17.54 24.07 7.34
CA GLY A 249 -18.81 24.74 7.67
C GLY A 249 -19.24 25.73 6.59
N ARG A 250 -18.32 26.58 6.16
CA ARG A 250 -18.57 27.60 5.12
C ARG A 250 -18.74 27.01 3.73
N GLU A 251 -17.91 26.03 3.36
CA GLU A 251 -17.79 25.55 1.98
C GLU A 251 -18.67 24.32 1.66
N VAL A 252 -19.13 23.58 2.68
CA VAL A 252 -19.86 22.31 2.53
C VAL A 252 -21.26 22.41 3.11
N SER A 253 -21.37 22.57 4.42
CA SER A 253 -22.64 22.61 5.13
C SER A 253 -22.44 23.09 6.57
N ASP A 254 -23.43 23.80 7.10
CA ASP A 254 -23.45 24.28 8.48
C ASP A 254 -23.23 23.17 9.52
N SER A 255 -23.55 21.91 9.19
CA SER A 255 -23.36 20.76 10.08
C SER A 255 -21.89 20.54 10.50
N TYR A 256 -20.94 21.07 9.72
CA TYR A 256 -19.51 20.98 9.98
C TYR A 256 -18.99 22.04 10.95
N TYR A 257 -19.76 23.09 11.24
CA TYR A 257 -19.28 24.12 12.17
C TYR A 257 -18.93 23.51 13.53
N PRO A 258 -17.79 23.94 14.12
CA PRO A 258 -17.37 23.46 15.42
C PRO A 258 -18.29 23.97 16.52
N SER A 259 -18.35 23.27 17.65
CA SER A 259 -19.07 23.77 18.83
C SER A 259 -18.37 24.98 19.43
N GLN A 260 -19.12 25.73 20.24
CA GLN A 260 -18.60 26.86 21.00
C GLN A 260 -17.47 26.41 21.95
N LEU A 261 -17.59 25.21 22.53
CA LEU A 261 -16.54 24.64 23.37
C LEU A 261 -15.20 24.43 22.62
N LEU A 262 -15.22 23.96 21.36
CA LEU A 262 -13.97 23.80 20.60
C LEU A 262 -13.31 25.15 20.29
N LYS A 263 -14.12 26.20 20.07
CA LYS A 263 -13.62 27.57 19.92
C LYS A 263 -12.93 28.05 21.20
N GLU A 264 -13.59 27.93 22.35
CA GLU A 264 -13.05 28.33 23.65
C GLU A 264 -11.76 27.58 23.98
N GLN A 265 -11.73 26.27 23.74
CA GLN A 265 -10.52 25.48 23.93
C GLN A 265 -9.37 25.96 23.04
N THR A 266 -9.65 26.29 21.78
CA THR A 266 -8.67 26.84 20.83
C THR A 266 -8.11 28.18 21.32
N GLU A 267 -8.97 29.08 21.78
CA GLU A 267 -8.60 30.41 22.28
C GLU A 267 -7.81 30.33 23.60
N SER A 268 -8.08 29.33 24.44
CA SER A 268 -7.36 29.10 25.71
C SER A 268 -5.88 28.73 25.51
N ARG A 269 -5.52 28.18 24.33
CA ARG A 269 -4.21 27.60 24.02
C ARG A 269 -3.77 26.48 24.97
N GLN A 270 -4.67 25.94 25.77
CA GLN A 270 -4.44 24.77 26.61
C GLN A 270 -4.78 23.49 25.86
N LEU A 271 -4.18 22.38 26.29
CA LEU A 271 -4.55 21.05 25.81
C LEU A 271 -5.84 20.59 26.49
N TRP A 272 -6.54 19.64 25.86
CA TRP A 272 -7.63 18.93 26.51
C TRP A 272 -7.09 18.12 27.69
N ASP A 273 -7.75 18.21 28.84
CA ASP A 273 -7.46 17.35 30.00
C ASP A 273 -7.97 15.92 29.75
N LEU A 274 -7.07 14.98 29.49
CA LEU A 274 -7.43 13.60 29.19
C LEU A 274 -7.64 12.74 30.45
N GLU A 275 -7.43 13.30 31.65
CA GLU A 275 -7.60 12.64 32.94
C GLU A 275 -8.85 13.15 33.68
N ASP A 276 -9.87 13.54 32.92
CA ASP A 276 -11.11 14.16 33.40
C ASP A 276 -12.10 13.20 34.08
N GLY A 277 -11.62 12.04 34.53
CA GLY A 277 -12.37 11.04 35.29
C GLY A 277 -12.09 9.60 34.86
N PRO A 278 -12.68 8.60 35.56
CA PRO A 278 -12.55 7.20 35.18
C PRO A 278 -13.23 6.92 33.83
N ILE A 279 -12.75 5.88 33.14
CA ILE A 279 -13.36 5.38 31.90
C ILE A 279 -14.64 4.61 32.25
N ASP A 280 -15.79 5.04 31.73
CA ASP A 280 -17.08 4.37 31.89
C ASP A 280 -17.44 3.56 30.64
N GLU A 281 -17.16 2.25 30.67
CA GLU A 281 -17.44 1.35 29.54
C GLU A 281 -18.95 1.22 29.23
N SER A 282 -19.84 1.54 30.17
CA SER A 282 -21.29 1.49 29.92
C SER A 282 -21.75 2.52 28.88
N LYS A 283 -20.95 3.58 28.65
CA LYS A 283 -21.20 4.62 27.65
C LYS A 283 -20.61 4.31 26.29
N PHE A 284 -19.82 3.26 26.14
CA PHE A 284 -19.10 2.97 24.90
C PHE A 284 -20.04 2.86 23.71
N GLN A 285 -21.14 2.11 23.83
CA GLN A 285 -22.06 1.92 22.71
C GLN A 285 -22.62 3.25 22.21
N ALA A 286 -23.07 4.13 23.11
CA ALA A 286 -23.64 5.43 22.74
C ALA A 286 -22.62 6.32 22.01
N VAL A 287 -21.37 6.37 22.51
CA VAL A 287 -20.29 7.12 21.87
C VAL A 287 -19.95 6.52 20.51
N GLN A 288 -19.80 5.20 20.44
CA GLN A 288 -19.45 4.50 19.20
C GLN A 288 -20.52 4.69 18.13
N ASP A 289 -21.80 4.61 18.50
CA ASP A 289 -22.90 4.78 17.56
C ASP A 289 -22.86 6.15 16.89
N HIS A 290 -22.66 7.21 17.68
CA HIS A 290 -22.55 8.59 17.16
C HIS A 290 -21.33 8.77 16.25
N LEU A 291 -20.15 8.32 16.68
CA LEU A 291 -18.92 8.49 15.89
C LEU A 291 -18.95 7.67 14.59
N LEU A 292 -19.45 6.43 14.65
CA LEU A 292 -19.57 5.56 13.48
C LEU A 292 -20.61 6.11 12.50
N ALA A 293 -21.80 6.50 12.99
CA ALA A 293 -22.83 7.11 12.15
C ALA A 293 -22.34 8.40 11.48
N THR A 294 -21.62 9.25 12.22
CA THR A 294 -21.03 10.49 11.68
C THR A 294 -20.12 10.19 10.48
N VAL A 295 -19.16 9.28 10.69
CA VAL A 295 -18.18 8.92 9.67
C VAL A 295 -18.84 8.24 8.48
N ILE A 296 -19.70 7.24 8.70
CA ILE A 296 -20.34 6.47 7.63
C ILE A 296 -21.22 7.37 6.76
N SER A 297 -22.04 8.25 7.37
CA SER A 297 -22.91 9.14 6.60
C SER A 297 -22.11 10.14 5.76
N VAL A 298 -21.11 10.79 6.37
CA VAL A 298 -20.30 11.79 5.66
C VAL A 298 -19.47 11.16 4.55
N SER A 299 -18.92 9.97 4.79
CA SER A 299 -18.26 9.17 3.76
C SER A 299 -19.22 8.81 2.62
N GLY A 300 -20.45 8.39 2.92
CA GLY A 300 -21.47 8.12 1.91
C GLY A 300 -21.83 9.35 1.09
N LYS A 301 -21.97 10.52 1.74
CA LYS A 301 -22.27 11.79 1.06
C LYS A 301 -21.17 12.24 0.12
N LEU A 302 -19.92 12.09 0.55
CA LEU A 302 -18.75 12.35 -0.29
C LEU A 302 -18.79 11.49 -1.58
N VAL A 303 -19.22 10.24 -1.48
CA VAL A 303 -19.38 9.36 -2.64
C VAL A 303 -20.61 9.75 -3.49
N ASP A 304 -21.73 10.13 -2.86
CA ASP A 304 -22.92 10.66 -3.57
C ASP A 304 -22.58 11.90 -4.41
N GLU A 305 -21.70 12.76 -3.91
CA GLU A 305 -21.17 13.95 -4.60
C GLU A 305 -20.18 13.62 -5.74
N GLY A 306 -19.77 12.36 -5.86
CA GLY A 306 -18.76 11.91 -6.81
C GLY A 306 -17.35 12.43 -6.50
N VAL A 307 -17.05 12.71 -5.24
CA VAL A 307 -15.74 13.24 -4.83
C VAL A 307 -14.66 12.16 -4.82
N ALA A 308 -14.99 10.94 -4.37
CA ALA A 308 -14.11 9.78 -4.43
C ALA A 308 -14.93 8.47 -4.47
N SER A 309 -14.28 7.36 -4.79
CA SER A 309 -14.87 6.01 -4.72
C SER A 309 -14.97 5.50 -3.27
N ILE A 310 -15.77 4.46 -3.02
CA ILE A 310 -15.84 3.83 -1.69
C ILE A 310 -14.48 3.22 -1.28
N GLU A 311 -13.70 2.74 -2.25
CA GLU A 311 -12.37 2.19 -2.05
C GLU A 311 -11.37 3.29 -1.67
N ASP A 312 -11.39 4.42 -2.37
CA ASP A 312 -10.51 5.55 -2.08
C ASP A 312 -10.83 6.19 -0.72
N VAL A 313 -12.12 6.27 -0.34
CA VAL A 313 -12.52 6.71 1.01
C VAL A 313 -12.00 5.76 2.08
N ASN A 314 -12.19 4.45 1.90
CA ASN A 314 -11.66 3.45 2.82
C ASN A 314 -10.14 3.51 2.92
N ARG A 315 -9.44 3.60 1.77
CA ARG A 315 -7.99 3.70 1.70
C ARG A 315 -7.49 4.99 2.36
N GLY A 316 -8.20 6.10 2.18
CA GLY A 316 -7.92 7.37 2.85
C GLY A 316 -7.92 7.23 4.38
N ALA A 317 -8.92 6.56 4.95
CA ALA A 317 -8.99 6.30 6.38
C ALA A 317 -7.87 5.32 6.85
N VAL A 318 -7.68 4.21 6.13
CA VAL A 318 -6.73 3.16 6.54
C VAL A 318 -5.28 3.64 6.45
N VAL A 319 -4.93 4.33 5.36
CA VAL A 319 -3.56 4.76 5.10
C VAL A 319 -3.27 6.11 5.73
N GLY A 320 -4.16 7.09 5.55
CA GLY A 320 -3.98 8.47 6.01
C GLY A 320 -4.13 8.61 7.52
N LEU A 321 -5.24 8.08 8.05
CA LEU A 321 -5.59 8.19 9.48
C LEU A 321 -5.11 6.99 10.32
N ARG A 322 -4.53 5.97 9.68
CA ARG A 322 -4.11 4.71 10.31
C ARG A 322 -5.24 3.97 11.02
N TRP A 323 -6.45 4.09 10.50
CA TRP A 323 -7.56 3.27 10.96
C TRP A 323 -7.35 1.83 10.51
N LYS A 324 -7.83 0.85 11.29
CA LYS A 324 -7.67 -0.55 10.88
C LYS A 324 -8.65 -0.97 9.78
N VAL A 325 -9.78 -0.25 9.68
CA VAL A 325 -10.91 -0.56 8.81
C VAL A 325 -11.46 0.77 8.27
N GLY A 326 -11.80 0.81 6.98
CA GLY A 326 -12.39 1.99 6.35
C GLY A 326 -13.89 2.16 6.65
N PRO A 327 -14.48 3.34 6.41
CA PRO A 327 -15.88 3.65 6.70
C PRO A 327 -16.90 2.63 6.14
N PHE A 328 -16.79 2.24 4.87
CA PHE A 328 -17.74 1.30 4.26
C PHE A 328 -17.52 -0.14 4.73
N GLN A 329 -16.28 -0.51 5.03
CA GLN A 329 -15.99 -1.80 5.67
C GLN A 329 -16.50 -1.86 7.12
N LEU A 330 -16.50 -0.73 7.84
CA LEU A 330 -17.14 -0.62 9.15
C LEU A 330 -18.67 -0.78 9.01
N ALA A 331 -19.29 -0.19 7.99
CA ALA A 331 -20.71 -0.39 7.71
C ALA A 331 -21.04 -1.88 7.50
N ASN A 332 -20.26 -2.61 6.68
CA ASN A 332 -20.44 -4.07 6.50
C ASN A 332 -20.27 -4.82 7.84
N GLN A 333 -19.26 -4.48 8.66
CA GLN A 333 -19.04 -5.14 9.96
C GLN A 333 -20.20 -4.92 10.95
N ILE A 334 -20.89 -3.79 10.87
CA ILE A 334 -22.07 -3.47 11.69
C ILE A 334 -23.34 -4.14 11.12
N GLY A 335 -23.33 -4.43 9.82
CA GLY A 335 -24.51 -4.68 8.99
C GLY A 335 -25.01 -3.37 8.40
N VAL A 336 -25.07 -3.27 7.06
CA VAL A 336 -25.36 -2.01 6.37
C VAL A 336 -26.71 -1.42 6.77
N LYS A 337 -27.75 -2.24 6.90
CA LYS A 337 -29.06 -1.80 7.37
C LYS A 337 -29.02 -1.18 8.76
N LYS A 338 -28.31 -1.81 9.70
CA LYS A 338 -28.11 -1.28 11.04
C LYS A 338 -27.30 0.01 11.03
N ALA A 339 -26.25 0.09 10.21
CA ALA A 339 -25.48 1.31 10.03
C ALA A 339 -26.36 2.47 9.51
N TYR A 340 -27.26 2.20 8.57
CA TYR A 340 -28.25 3.17 8.08
C TYR A 340 -29.21 3.64 9.19
N GLU A 341 -29.78 2.72 9.97
CA GLU A 341 -30.65 3.07 11.11
C GLU A 341 -29.94 3.93 12.17
N MET A 342 -28.65 3.68 12.41
CA MET A 342 -27.83 4.50 13.30
C MET A 342 -27.64 5.92 12.76
N VAL A 343 -27.43 6.05 11.44
CA VAL A 343 -27.30 7.33 10.75
C VAL A 343 -28.61 8.12 10.79
N GLU A 344 -29.76 7.48 10.56
CA GLU A 344 -31.07 8.14 10.66
C GLU A 344 -31.31 8.69 12.08
N LYS A 345 -31.04 7.89 13.11
CA LYS A 345 -31.16 8.33 14.51
C LYS A 345 -30.22 9.50 14.85
N LEU A 346 -29.03 9.54 14.26
CA LEU A 346 -28.12 10.67 14.44
C LEU A 346 -28.66 11.91 13.73
N ALA A 347 -29.16 11.78 12.50
CA ALA A 347 -29.72 12.87 11.72
C ALA A 347 -30.92 13.54 12.43
N GLU A 348 -31.77 12.76 13.12
CA GLU A 348 -32.85 13.29 13.96
C GLU A 348 -32.34 14.20 15.09
N LYS A 349 -31.15 13.91 15.65
CA LYS A 349 -30.53 14.67 16.74
C LYS A 349 -29.63 15.82 16.26
N ARG A 350 -29.29 15.85 14.97
CA ARG A 350 -28.32 16.79 14.39
C ARG A 350 -28.99 17.52 13.23
N PRO A 351 -29.70 18.64 13.46
CA PRO A 351 -30.32 19.42 12.39
C PRO A 351 -29.30 19.77 11.28
N GLY A 352 -29.68 19.57 10.02
CA GLY A 352 -28.79 19.78 8.87
C GLY A 352 -27.79 18.64 8.61
N PHE A 353 -27.75 17.60 9.44
CA PHE A 353 -26.96 16.41 9.17
C PHE A 353 -27.68 15.54 8.13
N GLU A 354 -27.12 15.47 6.93
CA GLU A 354 -27.74 14.75 5.83
C GLU A 354 -27.38 13.26 5.82
N VAL A 355 -28.38 12.44 5.48
CA VAL A 355 -28.21 10.99 5.29
C VAL A 355 -27.84 10.68 3.84
N SER A 356 -26.80 9.87 3.65
CA SER A 356 -26.33 9.44 2.31
C SER A 356 -27.38 8.63 1.54
N ASN A 357 -27.56 8.97 0.27
CA ASN A 357 -28.40 8.20 -0.66
C ASN A 357 -27.76 6.86 -1.00
N LEU A 358 -26.43 6.80 -1.16
CA LEU A 358 -25.68 5.56 -1.31
C LEU A 358 -25.96 4.59 -0.15
N LEU A 359 -25.82 5.07 1.10
CA LEU A 359 -26.07 4.23 2.27
C LEU A 359 -27.52 3.76 2.34
N LYS A 360 -28.48 4.64 2.05
CA LYS A 360 -29.90 4.30 1.99
C LYS A 360 -30.18 3.19 0.99
N LYS A 361 -29.71 3.35 -0.26
CA LYS A 361 -29.90 2.36 -1.32
C LYS A 361 -29.28 1.01 -0.95
N GLN A 362 -28.07 1.02 -0.38
CA GLN A 362 -27.41 -0.21 0.04
C GLN A 362 -28.17 -0.90 1.19
N ALA A 363 -28.72 -0.14 2.14
CA ALA A 363 -29.55 -0.68 3.21
C ALA A 363 -30.89 -1.23 2.71
N GLU A 364 -31.48 -0.65 1.66
CA GLU A 364 -32.69 -1.17 1.00
C GLU A 364 -32.43 -2.52 0.30
N LEU A 365 -31.22 -2.74 -0.21
CA LEU A 365 -30.79 -4.03 -0.78
C LEU A 365 -30.53 -5.09 0.31
N ASP A 366 -30.24 -4.67 1.54
CA ASP A 366 -29.80 -5.54 2.65
C ASP A 366 -28.56 -6.38 2.31
N GLU A 367 -27.66 -5.77 1.52
CA GLU A 367 -26.41 -6.37 1.06
C GLU A 367 -25.21 -5.57 1.58
N ASP A 368 -24.07 -6.23 1.74
CA ASP A 368 -22.80 -5.58 2.04
C ASP A 368 -22.32 -4.71 0.87
N PHE A 369 -21.55 -3.66 1.16
CA PHE A 369 -20.80 -2.96 0.11
C PHE A 369 -19.73 -3.88 -0.48
N ASP A 370 -19.76 -4.05 -1.80
CA ASP A 370 -18.71 -4.72 -2.57
C ASP A 370 -17.57 -3.76 -2.92
N PHE A 371 -16.33 -4.26 -2.99
CA PHE A 371 -15.14 -3.44 -3.26
C PHE A 371 -14.37 -3.95 -4.46
N SER A 372 -13.98 -3.05 -5.36
CA SER A 372 -13.10 -3.32 -6.50
C SER A 372 -11.63 -3.13 -6.14
N PHE A 373 -10.86 -4.21 -6.13
CA PHE A 373 -9.42 -4.19 -5.84
C PHE A 373 -8.55 -4.52 -7.06
N VAL A 374 -9.15 -4.66 -8.25
CA VAL A 374 -8.43 -4.97 -9.48
C VAL A 374 -8.85 -4.01 -10.58
N ASP A 375 -7.90 -3.18 -11.02
CA ASP A 375 -8.13 -2.28 -12.15
C ASP A 375 -7.87 -3.03 -13.46
N TYR A 376 -8.76 -2.86 -14.43
CA TYR A 376 -8.64 -3.42 -15.77
C TYR A 376 -8.68 -2.31 -16.83
N SER A 377 -7.71 -2.33 -17.74
CA SER A 377 -7.70 -1.43 -18.91
C SER A 377 -7.00 -2.09 -20.09
N VAL A 378 -7.31 -1.64 -21.32
CA VAL A 378 -6.62 -2.08 -22.53
C VAL A 378 -6.02 -0.85 -23.21
N VAL A 379 -4.71 -0.87 -23.45
CA VAL A 379 -3.99 0.21 -24.14
C VAL A 379 -3.08 -0.41 -25.19
N ASN A 380 -3.23 -0.01 -26.46
CA ASN A 380 -2.42 -0.49 -27.59
C ASN A 380 -2.36 -2.04 -27.71
N GLY A 381 -3.50 -2.69 -27.48
CA GLY A 381 -3.62 -4.17 -27.50
C GLY A 381 -2.97 -4.87 -26.29
N ILE A 382 -2.60 -4.13 -25.25
CA ILE A 382 -2.08 -4.69 -24.00
C ILE A 382 -3.14 -4.52 -22.92
N ALA A 383 -3.70 -5.63 -22.46
CA ALA A 383 -4.55 -5.65 -21.27
C ALA A 383 -3.68 -5.49 -20.02
N ARG A 384 -4.06 -4.57 -19.14
CA ARG A 384 -3.40 -4.30 -17.86
C ARG A 384 -4.34 -4.69 -16.73
N ILE A 385 -3.90 -5.64 -15.92
CA ILE A 385 -4.58 -6.12 -14.72
C ILE A 385 -3.75 -5.67 -13.53
N ARG A 386 -4.18 -4.60 -12.86
CA ARG A 386 -3.46 -4.04 -11.71
C ARG A 386 -4.17 -4.41 -10.42
N ILE A 387 -3.51 -5.14 -9.54
CA ILE A 387 -4.00 -5.38 -8.18
C ILE A 387 -3.81 -4.07 -7.39
N ASN A 388 -4.91 -3.46 -6.96
CA ASN A 388 -4.97 -2.14 -6.35
C ASN A 388 -5.54 -2.19 -4.92
N ARG A 389 -4.84 -2.93 -4.06
CA ARG A 389 -5.08 -3.01 -2.61
C ARG A 389 -3.79 -2.69 -1.83
N PRO A 390 -3.13 -1.54 -2.10
CA PRO A 390 -1.78 -1.22 -1.60
C PRO A 390 -1.71 -1.07 -0.08
N GLU A 391 -2.83 -0.78 0.58
CA GLU A 391 -2.96 -0.73 2.04
C GLU A 391 -2.76 -2.10 2.70
N ALA A 392 -3.08 -3.19 1.99
CA ALA A 392 -2.83 -4.56 2.39
C ALA A 392 -1.68 -5.21 1.61
N MET A 393 -0.81 -4.40 0.98
CA MET A 393 0.28 -4.86 0.11
C MET A 393 -0.18 -5.84 -0.97
N ASN A 394 -1.38 -5.61 -1.54
CA ASN A 394 -1.97 -6.41 -2.60
C ASN A 394 -2.18 -7.89 -2.22
N ALA A 395 -2.39 -8.19 -0.94
CA ALA A 395 -2.59 -9.56 -0.47
C ALA A 395 -3.81 -10.22 -1.12
N LEU A 396 -3.64 -11.48 -1.56
CA LEU A 396 -4.64 -12.28 -2.26
C LEU A 396 -5.65 -12.88 -1.28
N ASN A 397 -6.91 -12.51 -1.45
CA ASN A 397 -8.05 -13.13 -0.79
C ASN A 397 -9.06 -13.59 -1.86
N PRO A 398 -10.16 -14.28 -1.50
CA PRO A 398 -11.14 -14.76 -2.48
C PRO A 398 -11.69 -13.66 -3.40
N THR A 399 -11.99 -12.47 -2.88
CA THR A 399 -12.47 -11.33 -3.66
C THR A 399 -11.45 -10.88 -4.70
N VAL A 400 -10.19 -10.66 -4.29
CA VAL A 400 -9.12 -10.22 -5.18
C VAL A 400 -8.86 -11.27 -6.27
N VAL A 401 -8.77 -12.55 -5.91
CA VAL A 401 -8.54 -13.63 -6.88
C VAL A 401 -9.70 -13.75 -7.87
N GLY A 402 -10.95 -13.63 -7.40
CA GLY A 402 -12.13 -13.61 -8.27
C GLY A 402 -12.12 -12.45 -9.27
N GLN A 403 -11.72 -11.25 -8.83
CA GLN A 403 -11.60 -10.09 -9.71
C GLN A 403 -10.43 -10.20 -10.69
N ILE A 404 -9.30 -10.81 -10.30
CA ILE A 404 -8.22 -11.15 -11.23
C ILE A 404 -8.73 -12.12 -12.30
N GLU A 405 -9.47 -13.16 -11.91
CA GLU A 405 -10.06 -14.12 -12.85
C GLU A 405 -11.05 -13.44 -13.81
N GLU A 406 -11.92 -12.56 -13.32
CA GLU A 406 -12.84 -11.79 -14.17
C GLU A 406 -12.09 -10.90 -15.18
N ALA A 407 -11.09 -10.15 -14.73
CA ALA A 407 -10.27 -9.30 -15.58
C ALA A 407 -9.47 -10.12 -16.62
N PHE A 408 -8.95 -11.28 -16.20
CA PHE A 408 -8.26 -12.21 -17.09
C PHE A 408 -9.22 -12.80 -18.14
N ASN A 409 -10.44 -13.19 -17.74
CA ASN A 409 -11.46 -13.69 -18.67
C ASN A 409 -11.81 -12.64 -19.74
N LYS A 410 -11.97 -11.37 -19.34
CA LYS A 410 -12.19 -10.25 -20.27
C LYS A 410 -11.03 -10.10 -21.25
N ALA A 411 -9.80 -10.12 -20.76
CA ALA A 411 -8.59 -10.00 -21.59
C ALA A 411 -8.37 -11.18 -22.55
N GLU A 412 -8.68 -12.40 -22.09
CA GLU A 412 -8.53 -13.62 -22.89
C GLU A 412 -9.53 -13.68 -24.04
N ALA A 413 -10.76 -13.20 -23.80
CA ALA A 413 -11.84 -13.15 -24.78
C ALA A 413 -11.73 -11.99 -25.80
N ASP A 414 -10.91 -10.98 -25.53
CA ASP A 414 -10.73 -9.83 -26.41
C ASP A 414 -9.71 -10.13 -27.52
N ASP A 415 -10.15 -10.16 -28.78
CA ASP A 415 -9.30 -10.40 -29.95
C ASP A 415 -8.28 -9.27 -30.20
N ALA A 416 -8.57 -8.03 -29.76
CA ALA A 416 -7.65 -6.91 -29.88
C ALA A 416 -6.48 -6.99 -28.89
N VAL A 417 -6.63 -7.79 -27.82
CA VAL A 417 -5.57 -8.01 -26.84
C VAL A 417 -4.55 -9.03 -27.39
N ARG A 418 -3.28 -8.63 -27.42
CA ARG A 418 -2.14 -9.50 -27.77
C ARG A 418 -1.31 -9.92 -26.55
N ALA A 419 -1.33 -9.13 -25.48
CA ALA A 419 -0.60 -9.37 -24.25
C ALA A 419 -1.39 -8.94 -23.01
N ILE A 420 -1.15 -9.60 -21.89
CA ILE A 420 -1.79 -9.34 -20.59
C ILE A 420 -0.67 -9.08 -19.58
N VAL A 421 -0.65 -7.89 -19.00
CA VAL A 421 0.34 -7.47 -18.00
C VAL A 421 -0.31 -7.41 -16.63
N PHE A 422 0.23 -8.17 -15.68
CA PHE A 422 -0.13 -8.09 -14.28
C PHE A 422 0.81 -7.14 -13.55
N SER A 423 0.27 -6.25 -12.73
CA SER A 423 1.05 -5.36 -11.86
C SER A 423 0.38 -5.15 -10.50
N GLY A 424 1.11 -4.61 -9.53
CA GLY A 424 0.58 -4.23 -8.23
C GLY A 424 0.68 -2.72 -7.99
N ALA A 425 -0.28 -2.15 -7.26
CA ALA A 425 -0.20 -0.77 -6.79
C ALA A 425 0.70 -0.62 -5.55
N GLY A 426 1.40 0.51 -5.44
CA GLY A 426 2.25 0.80 -4.29
C GLY A 426 3.53 -0.06 -4.25
N LYS A 427 3.93 -0.49 -3.05
CA LYS A 427 5.27 -1.09 -2.80
C LYS A 427 5.39 -2.59 -3.11
N ALA A 428 4.28 -3.24 -3.44
CA ALA A 428 4.24 -4.68 -3.64
C ALA A 428 3.61 -4.97 -4.99
N PHE A 429 4.15 -5.95 -5.71
CA PHE A 429 3.38 -6.62 -6.75
C PHE A 429 2.19 -7.32 -6.05
N VAL A 430 2.50 -8.31 -5.22
CA VAL A 430 1.59 -9.03 -4.33
C VAL A 430 2.41 -9.59 -3.17
N ALA A 431 2.08 -9.25 -1.93
CA ALA A 431 2.85 -9.70 -0.74
C ALA A 431 2.51 -11.14 -0.28
N GLY A 432 1.67 -11.85 -1.01
CA GLY A 432 1.25 -13.22 -0.72
C GLY A 432 -0.25 -13.32 -0.51
N ALA A 433 -0.68 -14.44 0.06
CA ALA A 433 -2.08 -14.63 0.39
C ALA A 433 -2.45 -13.93 1.71
N ASP A 434 -3.70 -13.51 1.85
CA ASP A 434 -4.19 -12.79 3.03
C ASP A 434 -4.22 -13.74 4.24
N LEU A 435 -3.25 -13.59 5.14
CA LEU A 435 -3.06 -14.50 6.27
C LEU A 435 -4.30 -14.58 7.18
N LYS A 436 -5.08 -13.49 7.27
CA LYS A 436 -6.30 -13.46 8.09
C LYS A 436 -7.34 -14.45 7.58
N PHE A 437 -7.47 -14.60 6.26
CA PHE A 437 -8.37 -15.57 5.66
C PHE A 437 -8.06 -17.01 6.12
N PHE A 438 -6.78 -17.40 6.09
CA PHE A 438 -6.38 -18.74 6.53
C PHE A 438 -6.54 -18.95 8.04
N VAL A 439 -6.18 -17.95 8.86
CA VAL A 439 -6.37 -18.03 10.32
C VAL A 439 -7.84 -18.17 10.69
N ASP A 440 -8.71 -17.37 10.08
CA ASP A 440 -10.15 -17.43 10.34
C ASP A 440 -10.72 -18.79 9.91
N ALA A 441 -10.28 -19.35 8.78
CA ALA A 441 -10.68 -20.68 8.33
C ALA A 441 -10.22 -21.81 9.27
N ILE A 442 -8.98 -21.77 9.78
CA ILE A 442 -8.48 -22.75 10.76
C ILE A 442 -9.28 -22.66 12.08
N LYS A 443 -9.53 -21.45 12.58
CA LYS A 443 -10.27 -21.23 13.85
C LYS A 443 -11.73 -21.65 13.79
N THR A 444 -12.31 -21.62 12.60
CA THR A 444 -13.72 -21.98 12.36
C THR A 444 -13.88 -23.37 11.76
N ASP A 445 -12.82 -24.20 11.82
CA ASP A 445 -12.77 -25.57 11.29
C ASP A 445 -13.29 -25.68 9.85
N SER A 446 -12.98 -24.67 9.03
CA SER A 446 -13.46 -24.52 7.65
C SER A 446 -12.33 -24.75 6.64
N LEU A 447 -11.53 -25.81 6.83
CA LEU A 447 -10.36 -26.10 5.98
C LEU A 447 -10.72 -26.33 4.50
N ASP A 448 -11.94 -26.77 4.20
CA ASP A 448 -12.43 -26.90 2.82
C ASP A 448 -12.42 -25.55 2.08
N LYS A 449 -12.58 -24.42 2.79
CA LYS A 449 -12.44 -23.09 2.19
C LYS A 449 -11.01 -22.79 1.78
N ASN A 450 -10.03 -23.20 2.60
CA ASN A 450 -8.61 -23.09 2.26
C ASN A 450 -8.30 -23.94 1.03
N TYR A 451 -8.81 -25.17 0.99
CA TYR A 451 -8.65 -26.03 -0.19
C TYR A 451 -9.29 -25.43 -1.44
N ALA A 452 -10.55 -25.00 -1.37
CA ALA A 452 -11.26 -24.43 -2.50
C ALA A 452 -10.56 -23.16 -3.05
N PHE A 453 -10.08 -22.29 -2.16
CA PHE A 453 -9.31 -21.10 -2.52
C PHE A 453 -8.01 -21.48 -3.24
N THR A 454 -7.22 -22.38 -2.67
CA THR A 454 -5.93 -22.80 -3.24
C THR A 454 -6.11 -23.55 -4.57
N ALA A 455 -7.09 -24.45 -4.66
CA ALA A 455 -7.41 -25.17 -5.89
C ALA A 455 -7.91 -24.21 -6.99
N GLY A 456 -8.73 -23.22 -6.63
CA GLY A 456 -9.13 -22.14 -7.54
C GLY A 456 -7.95 -21.33 -8.04
N GLY A 457 -7.04 -20.94 -7.13
CA GLY A 457 -5.79 -20.28 -7.47
C GLY A 457 -4.95 -21.08 -8.46
N HIS A 458 -4.73 -22.37 -8.22
CA HIS A 458 -4.02 -23.23 -9.18
C HIS A 458 -4.66 -23.27 -10.56
N ARG A 459 -6.00 -23.40 -10.64
CA ARG A 459 -6.71 -23.37 -11.93
C ARG A 459 -6.47 -22.06 -12.67
N LEU A 460 -6.59 -20.93 -11.98
CA LEU A 460 -6.36 -19.61 -12.57
C LEU A 460 -4.90 -19.46 -13.03
N LEU A 461 -3.93 -19.77 -12.16
CA LEU A 461 -2.51 -19.67 -12.49
C LEU A 461 -2.12 -20.58 -13.66
N ARG A 462 -2.69 -21.78 -13.73
CA ARG A 462 -2.46 -22.70 -14.86
C ARG A 462 -3.03 -22.15 -16.17
N ARG A 463 -4.20 -21.49 -16.13
CA ARG A 463 -4.77 -20.78 -17.30
C ARG A 463 -3.90 -19.60 -17.74
N ILE A 464 -3.41 -18.79 -16.79
CA ILE A 464 -2.48 -17.67 -17.07
C ILE A 464 -1.21 -18.19 -17.78
N GLU A 465 -0.69 -19.32 -17.33
CA GLU A 465 0.52 -19.92 -17.87
C GLU A 465 0.32 -20.47 -19.29
N LEU A 466 -0.81 -21.13 -19.54
CA LEU A 466 -1.17 -21.74 -20.82
C LEU A 466 -1.88 -20.79 -21.80
N SER A 467 -2.14 -19.55 -21.40
CA SER A 467 -2.92 -18.61 -22.20
C SER A 467 -2.35 -18.46 -23.61
N LYS A 468 -3.21 -18.21 -24.59
CA LYS A 468 -2.80 -17.84 -25.96
C LYS A 468 -2.34 -16.38 -26.06
N LYS A 469 -2.75 -15.52 -25.13
CA LYS A 469 -2.33 -14.11 -25.03
C LYS A 469 -1.05 -14.01 -24.18
N PHE A 470 -0.05 -13.24 -24.60
CA PHE A 470 1.25 -13.22 -23.90
C PHE A 470 1.13 -12.66 -22.48
N THR A 471 1.26 -13.49 -21.45
CA THR A 471 1.14 -13.09 -20.04
C THR A 471 2.48 -12.65 -19.44
N ILE A 472 2.50 -11.47 -18.84
CA ILE A 472 3.71 -10.84 -18.30
C ILE A 472 3.42 -10.36 -16.88
N ALA A 473 4.29 -10.66 -15.92
CA ALA A 473 4.27 -10.02 -14.61
C ALA A 473 5.26 -8.85 -14.57
N LEU A 474 4.83 -7.71 -14.05
CA LEU A 474 5.68 -6.55 -13.75
C LEU A 474 5.99 -6.51 -12.26
N LEU A 475 7.23 -6.82 -11.89
CA LEU A 475 7.74 -6.75 -10.53
C LEU A 475 8.45 -5.40 -10.29
N ASP A 476 7.68 -4.39 -9.92
CA ASP A 476 8.18 -3.09 -9.45
C ASP A 476 8.02 -2.93 -7.93
N GLY A 477 8.44 -3.96 -7.20
CA GLY A 477 8.27 -4.03 -5.75
C GLY A 477 8.33 -5.45 -5.20
N LEU A 478 7.87 -5.58 -3.97
CA LEU A 478 7.89 -6.85 -3.24
C LEU A 478 6.89 -7.86 -3.85
N SER A 479 7.38 -9.07 -4.15
CA SER A 479 6.57 -10.23 -4.46
C SER A 479 6.90 -11.35 -3.48
N LEU A 480 5.91 -11.89 -2.77
CA LEU A 480 6.12 -12.97 -1.80
C LEU A 480 5.03 -14.03 -1.93
N GLY A 481 5.36 -15.28 -1.65
CA GLY A 481 4.40 -16.38 -1.58
C GLY A 481 3.51 -16.44 -2.81
N GLY A 482 2.19 -16.41 -2.61
CA GLY A 482 1.19 -16.33 -3.68
C GLY A 482 1.44 -15.26 -4.74
N GLY A 483 2.10 -14.15 -4.40
CA GLY A 483 2.52 -13.15 -5.38
C GLY A 483 3.66 -13.62 -6.27
N SER A 484 4.69 -14.24 -5.67
CA SER A 484 5.77 -14.85 -6.44
C SER A 484 5.25 -16.02 -7.27
N GLU A 485 4.23 -16.73 -6.80
CA GLU A 485 3.57 -17.82 -7.52
C GLU A 485 2.76 -17.30 -8.72
N LEU A 486 2.03 -16.18 -8.57
CA LEU A 486 1.37 -15.49 -9.68
C LEU A 486 2.40 -14.99 -10.73
N ALA A 487 3.49 -14.39 -10.27
CA ALA A 487 4.56 -13.94 -11.16
C ALA A 487 5.19 -15.12 -11.91
N LEU A 488 5.48 -16.21 -11.18
CA LEU A 488 5.99 -17.45 -11.76
C LEU A 488 4.98 -18.14 -12.67
N ALA A 489 3.68 -17.89 -12.58
CA ALA A 489 2.70 -18.44 -13.51
C ALA A 489 2.68 -17.69 -14.85
N CYS A 490 3.06 -16.41 -14.88
CA CYS A 490 3.16 -15.64 -16.12
C CYS A 490 4.25 -16.20 -17.04
N GLN A 491 4.08 -16.02 -18.35
CA GLN A 491 5.02 -16.55 -19.36
C GLN A 491 6.35 -15.79 -19.39
N ALA A 492 6.35 -14.53 -18.95
CA ALA A 492 7.56 -13.76 -18.72
C ALA A 492 7.42 -12.86 -17.48
N ILE A 493 8.55 -12.42 -16.95
CA ILE A 493 8.63 -11.49 -15.83
C ILE A 493 9.54 -10.32 -16.22
N ILE A 494 9.04 -9.10 -16.10
CA ILE A 494 9.83 -7.87 -16.15
C ILE A 494 9.99 -7.36 -14.72
N ALA A 495 11.18 -6.90 -14.34
CA ALA A 495 11.42 -6.35 -13.01
C ALA A 495 12.21 -5.05 -13.06
N THR A 496 11.92 -4.15 -12.13
CA THR A 496 12.76 -2.98 -11.82
C THR A 496 13.77 -3.32 -10.74
N GLU A 497 14.64 -2.37 -10.40
CA GLU A 497 15.53 -2.46 -9.26
C GLU A 497 14.82 -2.67 -7.92
N LYS A 498 13.54 -2.28 -7.82
CA LYS A 498 12.68 -2.47 -6.64
C LYS A 498 12.07 -3.88 -6.58
N GLY A 499 12.08 -4.60 -7.69
CA GLY A 499 11.55 -5.96 -7.82
C GLY A 499 12.26 -6.96 -6.92
N SER A 500 11.47 -7.83 -6.29
CA SER A 500 12.01 -8.99 -5.55
C SER A 500 10.99 -10.12 -5.49
N MET A 501 11.46 -11.33 -5.21
CA MET A 501 10.64 -12.54 -5.05
C MET A 501 10.99 -13.25 -3.73
N GLY A 502 10.10 -14.08 -3.18
CA GLY A 502 10.44 -14.90 -2.02
C GLY A 502 9.31 -15.81 -1.55
N PHE A 503 9.67 -16.80 -0.73
CA PHE A 503 8.77 -17.86 -0.26
C PHE A 503 8.84 -18.01 1.28
N PRO A 504 8.16 -17.14 2.06
CA PRO A 504 8.28 -17.11 3.51
C PRO A 504 7.57 -18.27 4.23
N GLU A 505 6.80 -19.09 3.52
CA GLU A 505 5.83 -20.08 4.04
C GLU A 505 6.43 -21.08 5.02
N SER A 506 7.68 -21.51 4.80
CA SER A 506 8.43 -22.39 5.72
C SER A 506 8.51 -21.82 7.14
N GLY A 507 8.56 -20.48 7.25
CA GLY A 507 8.51 -19.77 8.52
C GLY A 507 7.11 -19.67 9.10
N LEU A 508 6.06 -19.80 8.30
CA LEU A 508 4.64 -19.68 8.69
C LEU A 508 3.99 -21.03 9.05
N GLY A 509 4.72 -22.14 8.95
CA GLY A 509 4.14 -23.47 9.21
C GLY A 509 3.29 -24.00 8.06
N ILE A 510 3.49 -23.48 6.85
CA ILE A 510 2.86 -23.93 5.61
C ILE A 510 3.89 -24.02 4.48
N TYR A 511 3.49 -24.38 3.26
CA TYR A 511 4.36 -24.35 2.07
C TYR A 511 3.74 -23.44 0.99
N PRO A 512 4.52 -22.99 -0.02
CA PRO A 512 3.99 -22.23 -1.15
C PRO A 512 2.98 -23.08 -1.93
N GLY A 513 1.70 -22.79 -1.73
CA GLY A 513 0.60 -23.67 -2.12
C GLY A 513 -0.04 -23.37 -3.47
N LEU A 514 0.52 -22.46 -4.27
CA LEU A 514 0.04 -22.11 -5.62
C LEU A 514 1.08 -22.49 -6.70
N GLY A 515 1.92 -23.49 -6.42
CA GLY A 515 2.90 -24.04 -7.35
C GLY A 515 4.24 -23.30 -7.35
N GLY A 516 4.59 -22.58 -6.29
CA GLY A 516 5.88 -21.89 -6.14
C GLY A 516 7.05 -22.84 -6.08
N MET A 517 6.93 -23.94 -5.33
CA MET A 517 7.95 -24.98 -5.26
C MET A 517 8.14 -25.63 -6.63
N LEU A 518 7.04 -26.06 -7.23
CA LEU A 518 6.99 -26.69 -8.53
C LEU A 518 7.61 -25.83 -9.64
N ARG A 519 7.14 -24.60 -9.83
CA ARG A 519 7.63 -23.73 -10.92
C ARG A 519 9.07 -23.28 -10.72
N THR A 520 9.48 -23.04 -9.48
CA THR A 520 10.88 -22.71 -9.17
C THR A 520 11.78 -23.91 -9.47
N ASN A 521 11.36 -25.13 -9.11
CA ASN A 521 12.10 -26.35 -9.40
C ASN A 521 12.34 -26.54 -10.91
N HIS A 522 11.30 -26.36 -11.73
CA HIS A 522 11.45 -26.43 -13.20
C HIS A 522 12.36 -25.34 -13.79
N GLN A 523 12.50 -24.17 -13.15
CA GLN A 523 13.31 -23.07 -13.67
C GLN A 523 14.78 -23.13 -13.25
N ILE A 524 15.06 -23.46 -11.98
CA ILE A 524 16.40 -23.32 -11.39
C ILE A 524 16.92 -24.61 -10.73
N GLY A 525 16.17 -25.70 -10.82
CA GLY A 525 16.52 -27.00 -10.24
C GLY A 525 16.18 -27.13 -8.75
N LYS A 526 16.15 -28.38 -8.28
CA LYS A 526 15.68 -28.74 -6.94
C LYS A 526 16.55 -28.19 -5.82
N GLU A 527 17.85 -28.08 -6.02
CA GLU A 527 18.79 -27.62 -4.99
C GLU A 527 18.54 -26.15 -4.65
N LEU A 528 18.45 -25.29 -5.67
CA LEU A 528 18.15 -23.87 -5.47
C LEU A 528 16.71 -23.65 -5.02
N ALA A 529 15.75 -24.45 -5.52
CA ALA A 529 14.37 -24.42 -5.03
C ALA A 529 14.31 -24.72 -3.52
N LYS A 530 14.99 -25.77 -3.04
CA LYS A 530 15.10 -26.08 -1.60
C LYS A 530 15.69 -24.89 -0.83
N TYR A 531 16.78 -24.31 -1.33
CA TYR A 531 17.41 -23.16 -0.67
C TYR A 531 16.45 -21.99 -0.49
N PHE A 532 15.82 -21.50 -1.55
CA PHE A 532 14.96 -20.32 -1.46
C PHE A 532 13.68 -20.58 -0.66
N VAL A 533 13.03 -21.73 -0.86
CA VAL A 533 11.78 -22.06 -0.17
C VAL A 533 12.00 -22.36 1.32
N MET A 534 13.00 -23.16 1.68
CA MET A 534 13.24 -23.49 3.08
C MET A 534 13.79 -22.31 3.87
N SER A 535 14.70 -21.53 3.29
CA SER A 535 15.26 -20.38 3.98
C SER A 535 14.26 -19.21 4.05
N GLY A 536 13.33 -19.14 3.09
CA GLY A 536 12.45 -17.99 2.88
C GLY A 536 13.22 -16.71 2.53
N ARG A 537 14.46 -16.84 2.04
CA ARG A 537 15.28 -15.70 1.61
C ARG A 537 14.68 -15.07 0.36
N GLY A 538 14.71 -13.74 0.32
CA GLY A 538 14.35 -13.00 -0.87
C GLY A 538 15.36 -13.21 -2.00
N ILE A 539 14.85 -13.14 -3.22
CA ILE A 539 15.59 -13.12 -4.48
C ILE A 539 15.47 -11.70 -5.04
N SER A 540 16.58 -10.98 -5.17
CA SER A 540 16.57 -9.65 -5.78
C SER A 540 16.20 -9.75 -7.27
N ALA A 541 15.67 -8.69 -7.88
CA ALA A 541 15.41 -8.66 -9.33
C ALA A 541 16.64 -9.08 -10.15
N LYS A 542 17.82 -8.60 -9.77
CA LYS A 542 19.09 -8.96 -10.41
C LYS A 542 19.41 -10.45 -10.26
N ASP A 543 19.33 -10.99 -9.04
CA ASP A 543 19.59 -12.41 -8.81
C ASP A 543 18.60 -13.30 -9.57
N ALA A 544 17.31 -12.91 -9.58
CA ALA A 544 16.27 -13.62 -10.31
C ALA A 544 16.51 -13.57 -11.83
N HIS A 545 17.01 -12.47 -12.35
CA HIS A 545 17.40 -12.34 -13.76
C HIS A 545 18.62 -13.20 -14.10
N ASP A 546 19.66 -13.18 -13.27
CA ASP A 546 20.87 -14.00 -13.45
C ASP A 546 20.55 -15.50 -13.40
N LEU A 547 19.58 -15.90 -12.59
CA LEU A 547 19.04 -17.27 -12.53
C LEU A 547 18.09 -17.60 -13.69
N GLY A 548 17.66 -16.60 -14.46
CA GLY A 548 16.74 -16.76 -15.59
C GLY A 548 15.26 -16.85 -15.23
N ILE A 549 14.89 -16.53 -13.99
CA ILE A 549 13.51 -16.39 -13.51
C ILE A 549 12.89 -15.11 -14.08
N VAL A 550 13.60 -13.98 -13.90
CA VAL A 550 13.22 -12.70 -14.50
C VAL A 550 13.71 -12.67 -15.94
N THR A 551 12.83 -12.32 -16.86
CA THR A 551 13.10 -12.28 -18.29
C THR A 551 13.88 -11.02 -18.68
N LYS A 552 13.51 -9.86 -18.11
CA LYS A 552 14.12 -8.57 -18.45
C LYS A 552 14.14 -7.62 -17.25
N LEU A 553 15.26 -6.92 -17.09
CA LEU A 553 15.39 -5.81 -16.14
C LEU A 553 15.17 -4.48 -16.86
N VAL A 554 14.46 -3.56 -16.23
CA VAL A 554 14.14 -2.23 -16.77
C VAL A 554 14.21 -1.18 -15.67
N ASP A 555 14.57 0.05 -16.01
CA ASP A 555 14.44 1.15 -15.05
C ASP A 555 12.96 1.49 -14.83
N SER A 556 12.61 1.94 -13.61
CA SER A 556 11.26 2.40 -13.25
C SER A 556 10.68 3.44 -14.25
N ALA A 557 11.54 4.27 -14.86
CA ALA A 557 11.14 5.25 -15.86
C ALA A 557 10.68 4.60 -17.19
N HIS A 558 11.29 3.47 -17.58
CA HIS A 558 11.20 2.85 -18.91
C HIS A 558 10.34 1.56 -18.95
N ILE A 559 9.55 1.29 -17.91
CA ILE A 559 8.70 0.09 -17.81
C ILE A 559 7.87 -0.16 -19.08
N ASN A 560 7.20 0.85 -19.61
CA ASN A 560 6.31 0.69 -20.77
C ASN A 560 7.08 0.33 -22.05
N GLU A 561 8.25 0.93 -22.24
CA GLU A 561 9.14 0.64 -23.38
C GLU A 561 9.65 -0.81 -23.26
N GLY A 562 10.09 -1.21 -22.07
CA GLY A 562 10.56 -2.58 -21.82
C GLY A 562 9.48 -3.66 -22.02
N ILE A 563 8.22 -3.37 -21.66
CA ILE A 563 7.07 -4.26 -21.96
C ILE A 563 6.89 -4.40 -23.48
N GLU A 564 6.85 -3.29 -24.21
CA GLU A 564 6.67 -3.30 -25.67
C GLU A 564 7.81 -4.01 -26.39
N GLU A 565 9.05 -3.81 -25.96
CA GLU A 565 10.21 -4.53 -26.48
C GLU A 565 10.10 -6.04 -26.23
N LEU A 566 9.76 -6.46 -25.02
CA LEU A 566 9.60 -7.88 -24.70
C LEU A 566 8.48 -8.53 -25.55
N ILE A 567 7.37 -7.82 -25.77
CA ILE A 567 6.30 -8.31 -26.64
C ILE A 567 6.79 -8.50 -28.08
N LYS A 568 7.66 -7.62 -28.58
CA LYS A 568 8.26 -7.74 -29.93
C LYS A 568 9.27 -8.88 -30.01
N GLU A 569 10.06 -9.09 -28.97
CA GLU A 569 11.01 -10.22 -28.85
C GLU A 569 10.28 -11.58 -28.84
N GLY A 570 9.05 -11.59 -28.32
CA GLY A 570 8.17 -12.75 -28.30
C GLY A 570 8.28 -13.54 -27.00
N ARG A 571 7.48 -14.62 -26.91
CA ARG A 571 7.42 -15.46 -25.71
C ARG A 571 8.74 -16.21 -25.49
N PRO A 572 9.40 -16.05 -24.33
CA PRO A 572 10.57 -16.86 -24.02
C PRO A 572 10.15 -18.30 -23.66
N ASP A 573 11.05 -19.26 -23.88
CA ASP A 573 11.01 -20.51 -23.12
C ASP A 573 11.52 -20.23 -21.71
N LYS A 574 10.59 -19.98 -20.79
CA LYS A 574 10.90 -19.68 -19.38
C LYS A 574 11.51 -20.87 -18.63
N TYR A 575 11.30 -22.10 -19.09
CA TYR A 575 11.82 -23.32 -18.47
C TYR A 575 13.10 -23.82 -19.15
N ARG A 576 13.66 -23.03 -20.08
CA ARG A 576 14.95 -23.35 -20.71
C ARG A 576 16.02 -23.52 -19.63
N GLN A 577 16.78 -24.60 -19.75
CA GLN A 577 17.88 -24.88 -18.84
C GLN A 577 19.00 -23.86 -19.03
N ARG A 578 19.56 -23.40 -17.91
CA ARG A 578 20.65 -22.42 -17.86
C ARG A 578 21.73 -22.90 -16.89
N ALA A 579 22.97 -22.48 -17.14
CA ALA A 579 24.04 -22.70 -16.17
C ALA A 579 23.74 -21.91 -14.88
N VAL A 580 24.03 -22.52 -13.73
CA VAL A 580 23.89 -21.84 -12.44
C VAL A 580 24.99 -20.78 -12.34
N PRO A 581 24.67 -19.52 -11.99
CA PRO A 581 25.69 -18.49 -11.81
C PRO A 581 26.67 -18.87 -10.69
N ALA A 582 27.95 -18.53 -10.84
CA ALA A 582 29.01 -18.91 -9.89
C ALA A 582 28.69 -18.59 -8.41
N LYS A 583 28.00 -17.47 -8.15
CA LYS A 583 27.57 -17.06 -6.80
C LYS A 583 26.59 -18.04 -6.12
N PHE A 584 25.95 -18.91 -6.88
CA PHE A 584 24.99 -19.91 -6.41
C PHE A 584 25.52 -21.35 -6.48
N GLU A 585 26.76 -21.56 -6.95
CA GLU A 585 27.33 -22.91 -7.02
C GLU A 585 27.52 -23.53 -5.64
N GLU A 586 27.99 -22.76 -4.65
CA GLU A 586 28.07 -23.25 -3.26
C GLU A 586 26.67 -23.62 -2.73
N VAL A 587 25.63 -22.86 -3.09
CA VAL A 587 24.24 -23.15 -2.70
C VAL A 587 23.79 -24.46 -3.32
N LYS A 588 24.05 -24.66 -4.62
CA LYS A 588 23.71 -25.88 -5.34
C LYS A 588 24.39 -27.11 -4.70
N VAL A 589 25.68 -27.01 -4.40
CA VAL A 589 26.43 -28.08 -3.72
C VAL A 589 25.91 -28.32 -2.30
N ALA A 590 25.56 -27.27 -1.56
CA ALA A 590 25.08 -27.41 -0.18
C ALA A 590 23.69 -28.05 -0.07
N PHE A 591 22.84 -27.86 -1.08
CA PHE A 591 21.47 -28.39 -1.12
C PHE A 591 21.33 -29.64 -2.01
N SER A 592 22.44 -30.21 -2.48
CA SER A 592 22.49 -31.53 -3.12
C SER A 592 22.02 -32.62 -2.16
N ASP A 593 21.60 -33.77 -2.69
CA ASP A 593 21.07 -34.85 -1.85
C ASP A 593 22.11 -35.37 -0.83
N ASP A 594 23.40 -35.36 -1.18
CA ASP A 594 24.51 -35.81 -0.32
C ASP A 594 24.79 -34.86 0.84
N ASN A 595 24.73 -33.55 0.60
CA ASN A 595 25.10 -32.53 1.58
C ASN A 595 23.91 -31.98 2.38
N PHE A 596 22.69 -32.15 1.87
CA PHE A 596 21.49 -31.49 2.37
C PHE A 596 21.32 -31.60 3.90
N ASN A 597 21.40 -32.83 4.43
CA ASN A 597 21.19 -33.08 5.87
C ASN A 597 22.24 -32.38 6.73
N ASN A 598 23.51 -32.37 6.31
CA ASN A 598 24.55 -31.69 7.07
C ASN A 598 24.36 -30.17 7.00
N THR A 599 24.07 -29.62 5.82
CA THR A 599 23.81 -28.18 5.61
C THR A 599 22.69 -27.65 6.49
N ILE A 600 21.53 -28.33 6.55
CA ILE A 600 20.38 -27.85 7.33
C ILE A 600 20.59 -28.00 8.85
N ASN A 601 21.56 -28.82 9.28
CA ASN A 601 21.96 -28.96 10.68
C ASN A 601 23.19 -28.11 11.03
N GLY A 602 23.74 -27.35 10.08
CA GLY A 602 24.92 -26.53 10.28
C GLY A 602 26.22 -27.32 10.48
N LEU A 603 26.26 -28.54 9.94
CA LEU A 603 27.41 -29.44 10.02
C LEU A 603 28.31 -29.32 8.78
N PRO A 604 29.63 -29.60 8.92
CA PRO A 604 30.56 -29.59 7.80
C PRO A 604 30.13 -30.53 6.66
N SER A 605 30.34 -30.10 5.41
CA SER A 605 30.00 -30.84 4.19
C SER A 605 31.05 -30.60 3.12
N GLU A 606 31.24 -31.54 2.21
CA GLU A 606 32.22 -31.39 1.13
C GLU A 606 31.77 -30.29 0.15
N GLY A 607 32.68 -29.35 -0.16
CA GLY A 607 32.40 -28.24 -1.08
C GLY A 607 31.49 -27.13 -0.53
N VAL A 608 31.23 -27.12 0.78
CA VAL A 608 30.42 -26.10 1.47
C VAL A 608 31.25 -25.43 2.56
N SER A 609 31.29 -24.10 2.60
CA SER A 609 32.01 -23.39 3.66
C SER A 609 31.34 -23.61 5.03
N PRO A 610 32.13 -23.75 6.12
CA PRO A 610 31.60 -23.85 7.47
C PRO A 610 30.68 -22.68 7.85
N GLU A 611 31.02 -21.47 7.39
CA GLU A 611 30.23 -20.26 7.64
C GLU A 611 28.86 -20.33 6.97
N PHE A 612 28.79 -20.80 5.72
CA PHE A 612 27.53 -20.98 5.02
C PHE A 612 26.66 -22.05 5.69
N ALA A 613 27.23 -23.22 6.01
CA ALA A 613 26.52 -24.29 6.70
C ALA A 613 25.97 -23.80 8.05
N ALA A 614 26.80 -23.19 8.90
CA ALA A 614 26.37 -22.67 10.21
C ALA A 614 25.24 -21.63 10.08
N LYS A 615 25.34 -20.73 9.09
CA LYS A 615 24.30 -19.73 8.79
C LYS A 615 23.00 -20.39 8.34
N MET A 616 23.08 -21.46 7.53
CA MET A 616 21.91 -22.20 7.06
C MET A 616 21.26 -23.00 8.18
N GLY A 617 22.02 -23.75 8.98
CA GLY A 617 21.50 -24.45 10.16
C GLY A 617 20.79 -23.50 11.12
N LYS A 618 21.39 -22.34 11.40
CA LYS A 618 20.74 -21.29 12.19
C LYS A 618 19.49 -20.74 11.51
N THR A 619 19.46 -20.59 10.19
CA THR A 619 18.28 -20.07 9.48
C THR A 619 17.12 -21.06 9.55
N ILE A 620 17.40 -22.35 9.35
CA ILE A 620 16.40 -23.42 9.32
C ILE A 620 15.89 -23.78 10.72
N SER A 621 16.70 -23.64 11.77
CA SER A 621 16.27 -23.95 13.15
C SER A 621 15.11 -23.11 13.67
N TYR A 622 14.80 -21.99 13.02
CA TYR A 622 13.66 -21.13 13.36
C TYR A 622 12.42 -21.39 12.49
N LYS A 623 12.46 -22.37 11.59
CA LYS A 623 11.35 -22.75 10.73
C LYS A 623 10.46 -23.77 11.41
N ALA A 624 9.23 -23.95 10.91
CA ALA A 624 8.32 -24.92 11.46
C ALA A 624 8.88 -26.35 11.29
N PRO A 625 9.00 -27.15 12.37
CA PRO A 625 9.66 -28.45 12.33
C PRO A 625 9.06 -29.44 11.33
N SER A 626 7.74 -29.58 11.28
CA SER A 626 7.11 -30.57 10.38
C SER A 626 7.25 -30.16 8.92
N ILE A 627 7.11 -28.87 8.63
CA ILE A 627 7.22 -28.32 7.28
C ILE A 627 8.65 -28.36 6.76
N SER A 628 9.63 -28.17 7.63
CA SER A 628 11.04 -28.25 7.27
C SER A 628 11.47 -29.64 6.79
N LYS A 629 10.72 -30.69 7.17
CA LYS A 629 10.87 -32.06 6.66
C LYS A 629 10.06 -32.28 5.38
N GLN A 630 8.84 -31.76 5.34
CA GLN A 630 7.89 -31.96 4.24
C GLN A 630 8.33 -31.26 2.93
N ILE A 631 8.79 -30.00 3.00
CA ILE A 631 9.15 -29.21 1.80
C ILE A 631 10.23 -29.89 0.94
N PRO A 632 11.37 -30.35 1.48
CA PRO A 632 12.41 -31.03 0.70
C PRO A 632 11.91 -32.29 0.00
N GLU A 633 11.09 -33.09 0.67
CA GLU A 633 10.49 -34.29 0.11
C GLU A 633 9.58 -33.94 -1.07
N MET A 634 8.73 -32.92 -0.90
CA MET A 634 7.85 -32.44 -1.97
C MET A 634 8.65 -31.95 -3.18
N ILE A 635 9.68 -31.12 -2.98
CA ILE A 635 10.52 -30.62 -4.07
C ILE A 635 11.24 -31.78 -4.80
N ASN A 636 11.74 -32.78 -4.06
CA ASN A 636 12.37 -33.95 -4.67
C ASN A 636 11.38 -34.76 -5.53
N GLN A 637 10.14 -34.96 -5.07
CA GLN A 637 9.11 -35.66 -5.84
C GLN A 637 8.71 -34.87 -7.09
N GLN A 638 8.48 -33.56 -6.94
CA GLN A 638 8.10 -32.67 -8.03
C GLN A 638 9.16 -32.54 -9.13
N ALA A 639 10.44 -32.77 -8.83
CA ALA A 639 11.53 -32.67 -9.81
C ALA A 639 11.34 -33.62 -11.01
N ASN A 640 10.52 -34.68 -10.85
CA ASN A 640 10.23 -35.67 -11.88
C ASN A 640 8.78 -35.62 -12.39
N MET A 641 7.99 -34.64 -11.94
CA MET A 641 6.58 -34.49 -12.31
C MET A 641 6.42 -33.41 -13.37
N ASN A 642 5.41 -33.53 -14.22
CA ASN A 642 4.94 -32.38 -14.98
C ASN A 642 4.13 -31.43 -14.08
N LEU A 643 3.77 -30.26 -14.60
CA LEU A 643 3.09 -29.25 -13.79
C LEU A 643 1.72 -29.72 -13.26
N ASP A 644 0.94 -30.43 -14.07
CA ASP A 644 -0.41 -30.82 -13.68
C ASP A 644 -0.39 -31.95 -12.62
N GLU A 645 0.56 -32.89 -12.74
CA GLU A 645 0.87 -33.89 -11.71
C GLU A 645 1.34 -33.24 -10.40
N GLY A 646 2.27 -32.28 -10.49
CA GLY A 646 2.79 -31.56 -9.35
C GLY A 646 1.73 -30.75 -8.60
N ILE A 647 0.80 -30.12 -9.32
CA ILE A 647 -0.35 -29.40 -8.74
C ILE A 647 -1.27 -30.36 -7.98
N ALA A 648 -1.61 -31.51 -8.57
CA ALA A 648 -2.43 -32.52 -7.91
C ALA A 648 -1.76 -33.05 -6.63
N TYR A 649 -0.44 -33.25 -6.68
CA TYR A 649 0.37 -33.67 -5.54
C TYR A 649 0.39 -32.63 -4.40
N GLU A 650 0.60 -31.33 -4.70
CA GLU A 650 0.52 -30.26 -3.69
C GLU A 650 -0.86 -30.23 -3.03
N LEU A 651 -1.93 -30.17 -3.83
CA LEU A 651 -3.31 -30.11 -3.32
C LEU A 651 -3.66 -31.29 -2.41
N GLY A 652 -3.16 -32.49 -2.70
CA GLY A 652 -3.38 -33.69 -1.89
C GLY A 652 -2.84 -33.59 -0.46
N LEU A 653 -1.86 -32.72 -0.21
CA LEU A 653 -1.22 -32.54 1.10
C LEU A 653 -1.74 -31.34 1.88
N LEU A 654 -2.57 -30.49 1.26
CA LEU A 654 -2.95 -29.17 1.76
C LEU A 654 -3.69 -29.23 3.11
N ASN A 655 -4.75 -30.04 3.19
CA ASN A 655 -5.55 -30.17 4.42
C ASN A 655 -4.74 -30.73 5.58
N GLN A 656 -3.85 -31.70 5.31
CA GLN A 656 -2.95 -32.23 6.31
C GLN A 656 -2.01 -31.14 6.85
N THR A 657 -1.51 -30.26 5.98
CA THR A 657 -0.63 -29.16 6.39
C THR A 657 -1.36 -28.10 7.21
N PHE A 658 -2.51 -27.60 6.75
CA PHE A 658 -3.26 -26.58 7.49
C PHE A 658 -3.89 -27.09 8.79
N GLY A 659 -4.15 -28.40 8.90
CA GLY A 659 -4.64 -29.02 10.13
C GLY A 659 -3.61 -29.11 11.26
N LYS A 660 -2.32 -28.83 11.00
CA LYS A 660 -1.28 -28.85 12.03
C LYS A 660 -1.32 -27.58 12.88
N LYS A 661 -1.08 -27.72 14.19
CA LYS A 661 -0.93 -26.60 15.13
C LYS A 661 0.15 -25.59 14.70
N GLU A 662 1.21 -26.06 14.05
CA GLU A 662 2.29 -25.24 13.51
C GLU A 662 1.78 -24.15 12.56
N ALA A 663 0.83 -24.48 11.66
CA ALA A 663 0.29 -23.52 10.70
C ALA A 663 -0.41 -22.35 11.42
N LEU A 664 -1.23 -22.66 12.43
CA LEU A 664 -1.91 -21.62 13.21
C LEU A 664 -0.91 -20.72 13.96
N ILE A 665 0.09 -21.31 14.63
CA ILE A 665 1.13 -20.56 15.37
C ILE A 665 1.89 -19.61 14.42
N GLY A 666 2.30 -20.12 13.26
CA GLY A 666 3.07 -19.33 12.30
C GLY A 666 2.28 -18.18 11.69
N LEU A 667 1.05 -18.45 11.27
CA LEU A 667 0.17 -17.45 10.67
C LEU A 667 -0.23 -16.35 11.68
N GLU A 668 -0.58 -16.72 12.92
CA GLU A 668 -0.95 -15.75 13.96
C GLU A 668 0.21 -14.85 14.38
N ALA A 669 1.39 -15.44 14.58
CA ALA A 669 2.58 -14.65 14.92
C ALA A 669 2.92 -13.66 13.80
N SER A 670 2.83 -14.08 12.54
CA SER A 670 3.07 -13.19 11.40
C SER A 670 2.05 -12.06 11.30
N LEU A 671 0.75 -12.34 11.51
CA LEU A 671 -0.29 -11.31 11.61
C LEU A 671 -0.05 -10.31 12.74
N ALA A 672 0.56 -10.76 13.84
CA ALA A 672 0.96 -9.92 14.96
C ALA A 672 2.27 -9.15 14.72
N GLY A 673 2.93 -9.33 13.57
CA GLY A 673 4.25 -8.75 13.29
C GLY A 673 5.37 -9.34 14.16
N GLN A 674 5.16 -10.56 14.67
CA GLN A 674 6.06 -11.26 15.56
C GLN A 674 6.70 -12.46 14.87
N ARG A 675 7.83 -12.90 15.40
CA ARG A 675 8.44 -14.15 14.97
C ARG A 675 7.68 -15.33 15.59
N PRO A 676 7.30 -16.36 14.80
CA PRO A 676 6.73 -17.57 15.34
C PRO A 676 7.64 -18.26 16.36
N ASP A 677 7.04 -18.79 17.42
CA ASP A 677 7.72 -19.57 18.45
C ASP A 677 7.16 -20.99 18.45
N TYR A 678 7.86 -21.89 17.74
CA TYR A 678 7.50 -23.29 17.62
C TYR A 678 7.98 -24.15 18.80
N SER A 679 8.70 -23.58 19.78
CA SER A 679 9.12 -24.34 20.97
C SER A 679 7.94 -24.78 21.84
N LYS A 680 6.80 -24.11 21.71
CA LYS A 680 5.54 -24.36 22.43
C LYS A 680 4.70 -25.53 21.89
N LEU A 681 5.21 -26.26 20.90
CA LEU A 681 4.56 -27.46 20.35
C LEU A 681 4.75 -28.70 21.22
N ALA A 682 5.64 -28.63 22.22
CA ALA A 682 5.99 -29.70 23.14
C ALA A 682 4.86 -30.06 24.10
#